data_AF-A0A131XTX7-F1
#
_entry.id   AF-A0A131XTX7-F1
#
_cell.length_a   1.000
_cell.length_b   1.000
_cell.length_c   1.000
_cell.angle_alpha   90.00
_cell.angle_beta   90.00
_cell.angle_gamma   90.00
#
_symmetry.space_group_name_H-M   'P 1'
#
loop_
_entity.id
_entity.type
_entity.pdbx_description
1 polymer ?
#
loop_
_entity_poly.entity_id
_entity_poly.type
_entity_poly.pdbx_seq_one_letter_code
_entity_poly.pdbx_strand_id
1 'polypeptide(L)'
;QKLRISLARAVFHDADVYLLDDPFSAVDIHFASHLFDHVVGPSGILKSKTRILMTHSVTFLSQADWIVYLENGRVQEQGTYNDLLAGNESGFCAFLRDHVKRAISDKAMNSTEESTDVSCNGEVKKNGVPKGCRVADDEKVNSGNVGWHIYREYPKRVGWKFLLPSILTTYVAYGCKYGSSLWLSLWSTDPDPAHKHEYILGYGMILVVMCVFNLVHWVIFLFGSLRAAASFHDQLLQSVMRSPISFFDTTPMGRVINRFSRDIDLVDKDVPFYAAMNMANIASMSLLVVVLCIPSAYFVFIVVVTSVLFLGLMAVSLPSFRQVRRLQSVSRSPVLSHFGETISGALSIRAFGATEHFVKTLEYLQDNSINCHIHAASLDGCRMVLVQLLTSLLSLGAALVTVLVRHSLDPGMVGMVLSYTLQMADEVSLVGLMSVMLTASLVAVERVMEYFNLPQEAPWRNAKVQPAAGWPTLGEVAFSDYSAAYRNGDKPVLRHINFKSRGGQKVGVVGRTGAGKSTCALALFRVVEPKTGSIVVDDVDVTEIGLHDLRLKMTIIPQDPVLFAGTLRWNLDPFNEHPDEALWKSLEQAHLKDFVASQESGLDCDIAEGGDNLSAGQRQLVCLARALLRQSKVLVLDEATSSVDLETERLVKETTRAEFQSTTVITIAHKLHTVMDCDQILVLSAGEIVEQGSPADLLKIKDGLFFKMARDAGLT
;
A
#
# COMPACT_ATOMS: atom_id res chain seq x y z
N GLN A 1 -2.60 15.54 -14.40
CA GLN A 1 -4.06 15.62 -14.12
C GLN A 1 -4.36 16.18 -12.72
N LYS A 2 -3.77 15.65 -11.64
CA LYS A 2 -3.91 16.18 -10.27
C LYS A 2 -3.65 17.70 -10.18
N LEU A 3 -2.57 18.16 -10.80
CA LEU A 3 -2.21 19.58 -10.87
C LEU A 3 -3.31 20.44 -11.52
N ARG A 4 -3.91 19.96 -12.61
CA ARG A 4 -5.04 20.64 -13.28
C ARG A 4 -6.26 20.79 -12.39
N ILE A 5 -6.58 19.76 -11.61
CA ILE A 5 -7.70 19.80 -10.65
C ILE A 5 -7.39 20.81 -9.52
N SER A 6 -6.15 20.83 -9.02
CA SER A 6 -5.72 21.79 -8.01
C SER A 6 -5.79 23.24 -8.53
N LEU A 7 -5.29 23.47 -9.75
CA LEU A 7 -5.35 24.78 -10.40
C LEU A 7 -6.80 25.21 -10.66
N ALA A 8 -7.66 24.31 -11.16
CA ALA A 8 -9.07 24.60 -11.36
C ALA A 8 -9.77 24.98 -10.05
N ARG A 9 -9.47 24.29 -8.94
CA ARG A 9 -9.98 24.64 -7.61
C ARG A 9 -9.52 26.03 -7.17
N ALA A 10 -8.25 26.38 -7.40
CA ALA A 10 -7.73 27.69 -7.06
C ALA A 10 -8.42 28.80 -7.87
N VAL A 11 -8.51 28.64 -9.20
CA VAL A 11 -9.16 29.60 -10.10
C VAL A 11 -10.65 29.76 -9.78
N PHE A 12 -11.34 28.67 -9.44
CA PHE A 12 -12.75 28.70 -9.08
C PHE A 12 -13.04 29.45 -7.77
N HIS A 13 -12.06 29.52 -6.86
CA HIS A 13 -12.22 30.23 -5.61
C HIS A 13 -12.25 31.77 -5.78
N ASP A 14 -11.78 32.29 -6.91
CA ASP A 14 -11.75 33.72 -7.25
C ASP A 14 -11.07 34.63 -6.20
N ALA A 15 -9.93 34.20 -5.68
CA ALA A 15 -9.13 34.99 -4.74
C ALA A 15 -8.60 36.30 -5.37
N ASP A 16 -8.11 37.22 -4.53
CA ASP A 16 -7.42 38.43 -5.02
C ASP A 16 -5.95 38.18 -5.34
N VAL A 17 -5.32 37.25 -4.62
CA VAL A 17 -3.91 36.87 -4.79
C VAL A 17 -3.81 35.38 -5.09
N TYR A 18 -3.08 35.04 -6.13
CA TYR A 18 -2.78 33.68 -6.56
C TYR A 18 -1.29 33.39 -6.36
N LEU A 19 -0.99 32.39 -5.54
CA LEU A 19 0.36 31.81 -5.40
C LEU A 19 0.40 30.50 -6.17
N LEU A 20 1.18 30.47 -7.24
CA LEU A 20 1.31 29.33 -8.14
C LEU A 20 2.73 28.77 -8.04
N ASP A 21 2.86 27.62 -7.40
CA ASP A 21 4.13 26.90 -7.25
C ASP A 21 4.28 25.86 -8.36
N ASP A 22 5.13 26.19 -9.33
CA ASP A 22 5.49 25.45 -10.54
C ASP A 22 4.34 24.71 -11.25
N PRO A 23 3.28 25.42 -11.69
CA PRO A 23 2.10 24.80 -12.28
C PRO A 23 2.34 24.17 -13.67
N PHE A 24 3.52 24.35 -14.28
CA PHE A 24 3.78 23.97 -15.68
C PHE A 24 4.76 22.80 -15.85
N SER A 25 5.46 22.35 -14.82
CA SER A 25 6.50 21.32 -14.95
C SER A 25 6.00 19.93 -15.33
N ALA A 26 4.79 19.57 -14.91
CA ALA A 26 4.19 18.27 -15.18
C ALA A 26 3.30 18.23 -16.44
N VAL A 27 3.41 19.24 -17.31
CA VAL A 27 2.54 19.43 -18.48
C VAL A 27 3.39 19.69 -19.72
N ASP A 28 2.97 19.17 -20.87
CA ASP A 28 3.65 19.40 -22.15
C ASP A 28 3.57 20.88 -22.57
N ILE A 29 4.54 21.34 -23.36
CA ILE A 29 4.70 22.75 -23.75
C ILE A 29 3.43 23.32 -24.40
N HIS A 30 2.75 22.55 -25.26
CA HIS A 30 1.53 23.01 -25.93
C HIS A 30 0.40 23.27 -24.92
N PHE A 31 0.17 22.36 -23.98
CA PHE A 31 -0.81 22.59 -22.92
C PHE A 31 -0.34 23.63 -21.88
N ALA A 32 0.95 23.74 -21.61
CA ALA A 32 1.49 24.78 -20.74
C ALA A 32 1.19 26.16 -21.34
N SER A 33 1.42 26.36 -22.64
CA SER A 33 1.03 27.57 -23.36
C SER A 33 -0.48 27.79 -23.31
N HIS A 34 -1.30 26.76 -23.56
CA HIS A 34 -2.75 26.88 -23.44
C HIS A 34 -3.21 27.31 -22.04
N LEU A 35 -2.65 26.73 -20.98
CA LEU A 35 -2.94 27.12 -19.60
C LEU A 35 -2.45 28.53 -19.29
N PHE A 36 -1.27 28.91 -19.79
CA PHE A 36 -0.75 30.25 -19.62
C PHE A 36 -1.68 31.26 -20.31
N ASP A 37 -1.95 31.11 -21.61
CA ASP A 37 -2.71 32.07 -22.41
C ASP A 37 -4.16 32.26 -21.92
N HIS A 38 -4.79 31.18 -21.46
CA HIS A 38 -6.20 31.20 -21.07
C HIS A 38 -6.43 31.43 -19.56
N VAL A 39 -5.44 31.18 -18.70
CA VAL A 39 -5.63 31.25 -17.23
C VAL A 39 -4.70 32.27 -16.58
N VAL A 40 -3.38 32.07 -16.68
CA VAL A 40 -2.39 32.79 -15.87
C VAL A 40 -1.85 34.06 -16.53
N GLY A 41 -1.70 34.02 -17.84
CA GLY A 41 -1.12 35.08 -18.67
C GLY A 41 -1.98 36.34 -18.75
N PRO A 42 -1.49 37.38 -19.44
CA PRO A 42 -2.14 38.70 -19.48
C PRO A 42 -3.52 38.67 -20.16
N SER A 43 -3.75 37.73 -21.08
CA SER A 43 -5.04 37.48 -21.74
C SER A 43 -5.95 36.53 -20.96
N GLY A 44 -5.45 35.91 -19.90
CA GLY A 44 -6.13 34.83 -19.18
C GLY A 44 -7.25 35.30 -18.25
N ILE A 45 -7.96 34.35 -17.68
CA ILE A 45 -9.06 34.60 -16.72
C ILE A 45 -8.56 35.39 -15.49
N LEU A 46 -7.31 35.15 -15.05
CA LEU A 46 -6.74 35.79 -13.87
C LEU A 46 -6.15 37.19 -14.15
N LYS A 47 -6.35 37.77 -15.34
CA LYS A 47 -5.69 39.02 -15.79
C LYS A 47 -5.84 40.20 -14.82
N SER A 48 -6.96 40.31 -14.11
CA SER A 48 -7.24 41.39 -13.16
C SER A 48 -6.76 41.13 -11.73
N LYS A 49 -6.26 39.93 -11.44
CA LYS A 49 -5.86 39.48 -10.09
C LYS A 49 -4.34 39.53 -9.92
N THR A 50 -3.86 39.60 -8.67
CA THR A 50 -2.42 39.51 -8.38
C THR A 50 -1.96 38.06 -8.51
N ARG A 51 -0.92 37.82 -9.31
CA ARG A 51 -0.43 36.47 -9.64
C ARG A 51 1.07 36.41 -9.32
N ILE A 52 1.45 35.48 -8.45
CA ILE A 52 2.85 35.17 -8.15
C ILE A 52 3.11 33.77 -8.65
N LEU A 53 3.96 33.65 -9.66
CA LEU A 53 4.34 32.40 -10.30
C LEU A 53 5.78 32.06 -9.93
N MET A 54 5.98 30.94 -9.26
CA MET A 54 7.30 30.35 -9.03
C MET A 54 7.48 29.26 -10.09
N THR A 55 8.51 29.34 -10.94
CA THR A 55 8.74 28.32 -11.96
C THR A 55 10.21 28.21 -12.31
N HIS A 56 10.63 27.00 -12.67
CA HIS A 56 11.95 26.73 -13.24
C HIS A 56 11.99 26.97 -14.75
N SER A 57 10.84 27.13 -15.41
CA SER A 57 10.73 27.33 -16.84
C SER A 57 10.94 28.80 -17.23
N VAL A 58 11.89 29.05 -18.13
CA VAL A 58 12.16 30.40 -18.68
C VAL A 58 11.17 30.86 -19.75
N THR A 59 10.34 29.94 -20.27
CA THR A 59 9.54 30.16 -21.49
C THR A 59 8.58 31.35 -21.40
N PHE A 60 8.05 31.62 -20.21
CA PHE A 60 7.05 32.67 -19.98
C PHE A 60 7.57 33.87 -19.19
N LEU A 61 8.86 33.90 -18.83
CA LEU A 61 9.44 34.97 -18.01
C LEU A 61 9.36 36.34 -18.69
N SER A 62 9.49 36.40 -20.02
CA SER A 62 9.41 37.66 -20.76
C SER A 62 8.01 38.31 -20.72
N GLN A 63 6.98 37.57 -20.32
CA GLN A 63 5.61 38.07 -20.18
C GLN A 63 5.27 38.43 -18.72
N ALA A 64 6.22 38.28 -17.78
CA ALA A 64 6.03 38.66 -16.40
C ALA A 64 6.27 40.16 -16.19
N ASP A 65 5.42 40.80 -15.38
CA ASP A 65 5.54 42.23 -15.07
C ASP A 65 6.78 42.51 -14.19
N TRP A 66 7.11 41.58 -13.29
CA TRP A 66 8.24 41.69 -12.36
C TRP A 66 8.83 40.32 -12.06
N ILE A 67 10.16 40.21 -12.06
CA ILE A 67 10.88 38.96 -11.86
C ILE A 67 11.78 39.09 -10.63
N VAL A 68 11.85 38.01 -9.83
CA VAL A 68 12.74 37.90 -8.66
C VAL A 68 13.58 36.64 -8.85
N TYR A 69 14.91 36.79 -8.87
CA TYR A 69 15.87 35.70 -9.00
C TYR A 69 16.48 35.36 -7.63
N LEU A 70 16.34 34.09 -7.23
CA LEU A 70 16.78 33.55 -5.96
C LEU A 70 17.93 32.57 -6.19
N GLU A 71 19.04 32.75 -5.46
CA GLU A 71 20.17 31.82 -5.48
C GLU A 71 20.72 31.65 -4.06
N ASN A 72 20.94 30.39 -3.64
CA ASN A 72 21.40 30.05 -2.29
C ASN A 72 20.53 30.65 -1.16
N GLY A 73 19.21 30.67 -1.36
CA GLY A 73 18.25 31.17 -0.38
C GLY A 73 18.25 32.69 -0.19
N ARG A 74 18.88 33.47 -1.08
CA ARG A 74 18.89 34.93 -1.06
C ARG A 74 18.40 35.49 -2.38
N VAL A 75 17.67 36.61 -2.34
CA VAL A 75 17.32 37.37 -3.53
C VAL A 75 18.60 38.03 -4.04
N GLN A 76 19.05 37.60 -5.21
CA GLN A 76 20.23 38.19 -5.86
C GLN A 76 19.81 39.42 -6.66
N GLU A 77 18.77 39.27 -7.48
CA GLU A 77 18.33 40.28 -8.44
C GLU A 77 16.81 40.33 -8.52
N GLN A 78 16.26 41.52 -8.79
CA GLN A 78 14.84 41.73 -9.02
C GLN A 78 14.62 42.93 -9.96
N GLY A 79 13.62 42.85 -10.83
CA GLY A 79 13.33 43.92 -11.80
C GLY A 79 12.40 43.47 -12.91
N THR A 80 12.19 44.35 -13.90
CA THR A 80 11.52 43.92 -15.13
C THR A 80 12.48 43.07 -15.97
N TYR A 81 11.94 42.26 -16.89
CA TYR A 81 12.75 41.41 -17.76
C TYR A 81 13.84 42.20 -18.51
N ASN A 82 13.53 43.42 -18.94
CA ASN A 82 14.47 44.28 -19.66
C ASN A 82 15.56 44.88 -18.73
N ASP A 83 15.21 45.22 -17.49
CA ASP A 83 16.17 45.75 -16.51
C ASP A 83 17.19 44.68 -16.11
N LEU A 84 16.72 43.45 -15.90
CA LEU A 84 17.57 42.31 -15.56
C LEU A 84 18.47 41.87 -16.73
N LEU A 85 18.07 42.15 -17.97
CA LEU A 85 18.89 41.94 -19.17
C LEU A 85 19.95 43.04 -19.39
N ALA A 86 19.75 44.25 -18.87
CA ALA A 86 20.68 45.36 -19.05
C ALA A 86 21.97 45.22 -18.19
N GLY A 87 21.93 44.40 -17.15
CA GLY A 87 23.10 44.05 -16.34
C GLY A 87 23.99 43.00 -17.03
N ASN A 88 25.01 43.42 -17.76
CA ASN A 88 25.87 42.52 -18.54
C ASN A 88 26.65 41.45 -17.71
N GLU A 89 26.73 41.60 -16.39
CA GLU A 89 27.39 40.67 -15.44
C GLU A 89 26.44 40.16 -14.34
N SER A 90 25.14 40.10 -14.62
CA SER A 90 24.13 39.67 -13.66
C SER A 90 23.99 38.13 -13.64
N GLY A 91 23.76 37.53 -12.47
CA GLY A 91 23.56 36.08 -12.28
C GLY A 91 22.35 35.57 -13.06
N PHE A 92 21.31 36.41 -13.21
CA PHE A 92 20.16 36.13 -14.06
C PHE A 92 20.52 36.11 -15.55
N CYS A 93 21.38 37.01 -16.03
CA CYS A 93 21.87 37.01 -17.41
C CYS A 93 22.75 35.81 -17.72
N ALA A 94 23.50 35.29 -16.75
CA ALA A 94 24.23 34.02 -16.92
C ALA A 94 23.24 32.86 -17.06
N PHE A 95 22.25 32.76 -16.18
CA PHE A 95 21.17 31.76 -16.22
C PHE A 95 20.38 31.80 -17.54
N LEU A 96 20.01 33.00 -18.01
CA LEU A 96 19.32 33.20 -19.29
C LEU A 96 20.22 32.90 -20.49
N ARG A 97 21.49 33.32 -20.51
CA ARG A 97 22.40 33.01 -21.63
C ARG A 97 22.63 31.51 -21.77
N ASP A 98 22.69 30.80 -20.67
CA ASP A 98 22.74 29.35 -20.65
C ASP A 98 21.47 28.74 -21.26
N HIS A 99 20.28 29.29 -20.96
CA HIS A 99 19.02 28.88 -21.56
C HIS A 99 18.85 29.33 -23.03
N VAL A 100 19.35 30.50 -23.42
CA VAL A 100 19.16 31.10 -24.75
C VAL A 100 20.19 30.61 -25.75
N LYS A 101 21.45 30.33 -25.36
CA LYS A 101 22.40 29.58 -26.22
C LYS A 101 21.83 28.21 -26.58
N ARG A 102 21.05 27.60 -25.68
CA ARG A 102 20.30 26.36 -25.92
C ARG A 102 19.12 26.63 -26.88
N ALA A 103 18.33 27.68 -26.66
CA ALA A 103 17.20 28.02 -27.55
C ALA A 103 17.58 28.54 -28.95
N ILE A 104 18.76 29.12 -29.17
CA ILE A 104 19.23 29.59 -30.50
C ILE A 104 19.73 28.42 -31.37
N SER A 105 20.17 27.32 -30.76
CA SER A 105 20.29 26.04 -31.47
C SER A 105 18.93 25.57 -32.00
N ASP A 106 17.84 25.89 -31.29
CA ASP A 106 16.47 25.49 -31.63
C ASP A 106 15.70 26.53 -32.49
N LYS A 107 16.13 27.81 -32.54
CA LYS A 107 15.39 28.92 -33.19
C LYS A 107 15.81 29.27 -34.61
N ALA A 108 16.87 28.67 -35.17
CA ALA A 108 17.21 28.86 -36.58
C ALA A 108 16.17 28.24 -37.55
N MET A 109 15.14 27.55 -37.04
CA MET A 109 14.15 26.82 -37.85
C MET A 109 12.74 27.42 -37.95
N ASN A 110 12.35 28.41 -37.15
CA ASN A 110 10.94 28.83 -37.11
C ASN A 110 10.74 30.31 -37.39
N SER A 111 10.59 30.65 -38.68
CA SER A 111 9.87 31.86 -39.11
C SER A 111 9.14 31.60 -40.44
N THR A 112 7.88 31.16 -40.35
CA THR A 112 6.70 31.64 -41.12
C THR A 112 5.57 30.63 -40.98
N GLU A 113 4.55 30.91 -40.16
CA GLU A 113 3.19 30.43 -40.42
C GLU A 113 2.18 31.51 -39.97
N GLU A 114 1.39 31.98 -40.93
CA GLU A 114 0.17 32.75 -40.72
C GLU A 114 -1.00 31.81 -40.38
N SER A 115 -1.92 32.35 -39.60
CA SER A 115 -3.12 31.75 -39.02
C SER A 115 -4.19 31.32 -40.02
N THR A 116 -4.83 30.16 -39.78
CA THR A 116 -6.22 29.90 -40.19
C THR A 116 -7.04 29.33 -39.04
N ASP A 117 -8.09 30.08 -38.68
CA ASP A 117 -9.13 29.73 -37.70
C ASP A 117 -9.91 28.45 -38.07
N VAL A 118 -10.14 27.57 -37.09
CA VAL A 118 -11.19 26.56 -37.15
C VAL A 118 -12.09 26.70 -35.92
N SER A 119 -13.30 27.19 -36.18
CA SER A 119 -14.42 27.24 -35.23
C SER A 119 -14.92 25.83 -34.91
N CYS A 120 -14.96 25.48 -33.62
CA CYS A 120 -15.62 24.29 -33.10
C CYS A 120 -16.82 24.70 -32.23
N ASN A 121 -17.97 24.89 -32.86
CA ASN A 121 -19.26 24.85 -32.18
C ASN A 121 -19.76 23.39 -32.15
N GLY A 122 -19.77 22.79 -30.97
CA GLY A 122 -20.32 21.44 -30.74
C GLY A 122 -20.91 21.33 -29.35
N GLU A 123 -22.24 21.29 -29.27
CA GLU A 123 -23.02 21.16 -28.05
C GLU A 123 -22.62 19.92 -27.22
N VAL A 124 -22.27 20.14 -25.95
CA VAL A 124 -22.00 19.07 -24.99
C VAL A 124 -23.32 18.50 -24.49
N LYS A 125 -23.78 17.39 -25.09
CA LYS A 125 -24.80 16.52 -24.49
C LYS A 125 -24.20 15.82 -23.26
N LYS A 126 -24.72 16.15 -22.08
CA LYS A 126 -24.50 15.43 -20.81
C LYS A 126 -25.04 14.01 -20.93
N ASN A 127 -24.20 13.08 -21.37
CA ASN A 127 -24.43 11.66 -21.15
C ASN A 127 -23.61 11.20 -19.94
N GLY A 128 -24.30 10.58 -18.99
CA GLY A 128 -23.73 10.11 -17.73
C GLY A 128 -22.50 9.23 -17.92
N VAL A 129 -21.57 9.36 -16.98
CA VAL A 129 -20.35 8.58 -16.88
C VAL A 129 -20.70 7.08 -16.97
N PRO A 130 -20.18 6.33 -17.97
CA PRO A 130 -20.38 4.89 -18.03
C PRO A 130 -19.72 4.23 -16.80
N LYS A 131 -20.41 3.27 -16.19
CA LYS A 131 -19.96 2.48 -15.01
C LYS A 131 -18.69 1.63 -15.23
N GLY A 132 -17.92 1.84 -16.30
CA GLY A 132 -16.76 1.02 -16.68
C GLY A 132 -15.37 1.60 -16.39
N CYS A 133 -15.24 2.86 -15.92
CA CYS A 133 -13.94 3.53 -15.74
C CYS A 133 -13.58 3.80 -14.27
N ARG A 134 -13.81 2.86 -13.35
CA ARG A 134 -13.19 2.90 -12.02
C ARG A 134 -11.94 2.02 -12.06
N VAL A 135 -10.77 2.66 -11.97
CA VAL A 135 -9.47 1.98 -11.96
C VAL A 135 -9.27 1.23 -10.64
N ALA A 136 -9.79 1.79 -9.55
CA ALA A 136 -9.78 1.19 -8.22
C ALA A 136 -11.02 0.32 -8.00
N ASP A 137 -10.81 -0.94 -7.64
CA ASP A 137 -11.89 -1.80 -7.16
C ASP A 137 -12.36 -1.31 -5.79
N ASP A 138 -13.62 -0.92 -5.72
CA ASP A 138 -14.29 -0.62 -4.45
C ASP A 138 -14.25 -1.88 -3.56
N GLU A 139 -13.90 -1.71 -2.28
CA GLU A 139 -13.80 -2.82 -1.34
C GLU A 139 -15.16 -3.55 -1.29
N LYS A 140 -15.16 -4.83 -1.67
CA LYS A 140 -16.32 -5.70 -1.47
C LYS A 140 -16.43 -5.94 0.02
N VAL A 141 -17.16 -5.07 0.71
CA VAL A 141 -17.56 -5.33 2.10
C VAL A 141 -18.47 -6.55 2.07
N ASN A 142 -17.92 -7.73 2.35
CA ASN A 142 -18.71 -8.94 2.53
C ASN A 142 -19.71 -8.69 3.66
N SER A 143 -20.97 -8.47 3.27
CA SER A 143 -22.06 -8.18 4.18
C SER A 143 -22.62 -9.51 4.70
N GLY A 144 -22.03 -10.05 5.77
CA GLY A 144 -22.48 -11.33 6.31
C GLY A 144 -21.86 -11.71 7.65
N ASN A 145 -22.28 -12.86 8.18
CA ASN A 145 -21.58 -13.51 9.28
C ASN A 145 -20.19 -13.97 8.80
N VAL A 146 -19.19 -13.88 9.68
CA VAL A 146 -17.88 -14.51 9.49
C VAL A 146 -18.10 -15.98 9.10
N GLY A 147 -17.65 -16.35 7.91
CA GLY A 147 -17.83 -17.71 7.40
C GLY A 147 -17.19 -18.74 8.31
N TRP A 148 -17.82 -19.91 8.46
CA TRP A 148 -17.30 -21.01 9.30
C TRP A 148 -15.86 -21.42 8.97
N HIS A 149 -15.44 -21.23 7.71
CA HIS A 149 -14.07 -21.51 7.27
C HIS A 149 -13.02 -20.66 8.01
N ILE A 150 -13.34 -19.42 8.43
CA ILE A 150 -12.43 -18.54 9.18
C ILE A 150 -12.26 -19.04 10.63
N TYR A 151 -13.35 -19.47 11.26
CA TYR A 151 -13.30 -20.11 12.58
C TYR A 151 -12.44 -21.38 12.61
N ARG A 152 -12.33 -22.08 11.47
CA ARG A 152 -11.50 -23.27 11.33
C ARG A 152 -10.03 -22.94 11.05
N GLU A 153 -9.73 -21.87 10.32
CA GLU A 153 -8.34 -21.62 9.89
C GLU A 153 -7.44 -21.14 11.02
N TYR A 154 -7.91 -20.25 11.90
CA TYR A 154 -7.06 -19.78 13.00
C TYR A 154 -6.59 -20.92 13.93
N PRO A 155 -7.47 -21.81 14.46
CA PRO A 155 -7.06 -22.98 15.23
C PRO A 155 -6.16 -23.96 14.47
N LYS A 156 -6.36 -24.08 13.15
CA LYS A 156 -5.53 -24.92 12.28
C LYS A 156 -4.09 -24.39 12.20
N ARG A 157 -3.89 -23.08 12.19
CA ARG A 157 -2.57 -22.42 12.19
C ARG A 157 -1.86 -22.52 13.54
N VAL A 158 -2.60 -22.40 14.64
CA VAL A 158 -2.10 -22.70 15.99
C VAL A 158 -1.60 -24.15 16.04
N GLY A 159 -2.39 -25.08 15.50
CA GLY A 159 -2.07 -26.49 15.42
C GLY A 159 -2.48 -27.27 16.67
N TRP A 160 -2.85 -28.54 16.46
CA TRP A 160 -3.40 -29.42 17.50
C TRP A 160 -2.44 -29.66 18.68
N LYS A 161 -1.12 -29.57 18.44
CA LYS A 161 -0.08 -29.74 19.47
C LYS A 161 -0.12 -28.68 20.58
N PHE A 162 -0.63 -27.49 20.28
CA PHE A 162 -0.77 -26.41 21.27
C PHE A 162 -2.23 -26.28 21.73
N LEU A 163 -3.19 -26.45 20.82
CA LEU A 163 -4.60 -26.30 21.12
C LEU A 163 -5.11 -27.33 22.14
N LEU A 164 -4.83 -28.63 21.94
CA LEU A 164 -5.35 -29.68 22.81
C LEU A 164 -4.78 -29.61 24.24
N PRO A 165 -3.45 -29.46 24.45
CA PRO A 165 -2.91 -29.29 25.79
C PRO A 165 -3.38 -28.00 26.45
N SER A 166 -3.56 -26.91 25.69
CA SER A 166 -4.11 -25.67 26.23
C SER A 166 -5.53 -25.88 26.76
N ILE A 167 -6.42 -26.52 26.00
CA ILE A 167 -7.78 -26.83 26.46
C ILE A 167 -7.71 -27.70 27.73
N LEU A 168 -6.94 -28.78 27.71
CA LEU A 168 -6.83 -29.71 28.84
C LEU A 168 -6.36 -29.00 30.11
N THR A 169 -5.29 -28.22 30.02
CA THR A 169 -4.70 -27.49 31.16
C THR A 169 -5.66 -26.42 31.71
N THR A 170 -6.43 -25.74 30.85
CA THR A 170 -7.52 -24.85 31.30
C THR A 170 -8.59 -25.61 32.09
N TYR A 171 -9.10 -26.73 31.57
CA TYR A 171 -10.12 -27.52 32.28
C TYR A 171 -9.60 -28.07 33.61
N VAL A 172 -8.33 -28.50 33.68
CA VAL A 172 -7.71 -28.93 34.95
C VAL A 172 -7.60 -27.75 35.92
N ALA A 173 -7.15 -26.58 35.48
CA ALA A 173 -7.03 -25.41 36.35
C ALA A 173 -8.39 -24.98 36.95
N TYR A 174 -9.41 -24.81 36.10
CA TYR A 174 -10.75 -24.47 36.59
C TYR A 174 -11.41 -25.62 37.37
N GLY A 175 -11.07 -26.87 37.05
CA GLY A 175 -11.46 -28.04 37.84
C GLY A 175 -10.90 -27.99 39.25
N CYS A 176 -9.62 -27.62 39.40
CA CYS A 176 -8.99 -27.37 40.71
C CYS A 176 -9.61 -26.16 41.42
N LYS A 177 -9.94 -25.07 40.71
CA LYS A 177 -10.64 -23.90 41.28
C LYS A 177 -11.93 -24.32 41.98
N TYR A 178 -12.83 -25.02 41.27
CA TYR A 178 -14.09 -25.45 41.86
C TYR A 178 -13.95 -26.64 42.82
N GLY A 179 -13.00 -27.52 42.56
CA GLY A 179 -12.63 -28.62 43.47
C GLY A 179 -12.14 -28.11 44.83
N SER A 180 -11.40 -27.00 44.87
CA SER A 180 -10.97 -26.36 46.12
C SER A 180 -12.15 -25.88 46.97
N SER A 181 -13.27 -25.50 46.34
CA SER A 181 -14.49 -25.10 47.03
C SER A 181 -15.29 -26.28 47.53
N LEU A 182 -15.31 -27.39 46.80
CA LEU A 182 -15.83 -28.67 47.30
C LEU A 182 -15.02 -29.14 48.52
N TRP A 183 -13.69 -29.02 48.45
CA TRP A 183 -12.80 -29.31 49.58
C TRP A 183 -13.08 -28.41 50.79
N LEU A 184 -13.27 -27.10 50.56
CA LEU A 184 -13.64 -26.15 51.61
C LEU A 184 -15.01 -26.47 52.24
N SER A 185 -15.97 -26.91 51.43
CA SER A 185 -17.28 -27.37 51.89
C SER A 185 -17.15 -28.57 52.84
N LEU A 186 -16.35 -29.58 52.47
CA LEU A 186 -16.05 -30.74 53.32
C LEU A 186 -15.31 -30.35 54.61
N TRP A 187 -14.35 -29.43 54.52
CA TRP A 187 -13.65 -28.93 55.70
C TRP A 187 -14.59 -28.21 56.66
N SER A 188 -15.57 -27.47 56.15
CA SER A 188 -16.53 -26.72 56.97
C SER A 188 -17.49 -27.61 57.78
N THR A 189 -17.63 -28.88 57.40
CA THR A 189 -18.55 -29.82 58.04
C THR A 189 -17.87 -30.85 58.95
N ASP A 190 -16.54 -30.98 58.90
CA ASP A 190 -15.81 -31.90 59.78
C ASP A 190 -15.75 -31.35 61.22
N PRO A 191 -16.33 -32.05 62.22
CA PRO A 191 -16.28 -31.64 63.62
C PRO A 191 -14.92 -31.87 64.30
N ASP A 192 -14.00 -32.64 63.70
CA ASP A 192 -12.72 -33.00 64.35
C ASP A 192 -11.62 -31.95 64.11
N PRO A 193 -11.16 -31.24 65.16
CA PRO A 193 -10.08 -30.25 65.02
C PRO A 193 -8.71 -30.88 64.70
N ALA A 194 -8.52 -32.20 64.85
CA ALA A 194 -7.26 -32.87 64.56
C ALA A 194 -6.90 -32.82 63.06
N HIS A 195 -7.89 -32.96 62.16
CA HIS A 195 -7.69 -32.95 60.72
C HIS A 195 -7.47 -31.56 60.12
N LYS A 196 -7.54 -30.49 60.92
CA LYS A 196 -7.41 -29.10 60.45
C LYS A 196 -6.15 -28.86 59.61
N HIS A 197 -5.02 -29.43 60.04
CA HIS A 197 -3.76 -29.29 59.31
C HIS A 197 -3.79 -29.98 57.94
N GLU A 198 -4.45 -31.13 57.84
CA GLU A 198 -4.60 -31.89 56.60
C GLU A 198 -5.50 -31.16 55.60
N TYR A 199 -6.62 -30.58 56.06
CA TYR A 199 -7.49 -29.78 55.20
C TYR A 199 -6.82 -28.51 54.68
N ILE A 200 -6.07 -27.79 55.52
CA ILE A 200 -5.32 -26.59 55.10
C ILE A 200 -4.26 -26.97 54.06
N LEU A 201 -3.51 -28.05 54.30
CA LEU A 201 -2.48 -28.52 53.38
C LEU A 201 -3.09 -28.99 52.05
N GLY A 202 -4.18 -29.75 52.10
CA GLY A 202 -4.93 -30.18 50.91
C GLY A 202 -5.46 -29.00 50.09
N TYR A 203 -6.07 -28.01 50.75
CA TYR A 203 -6.56 -26.79 50.11
C TYR A 203 -5.43 -26.00 49.44
N GLY A 204 -4.32 -25.80 50.16
CA GLY A 204 -3.12 -25.15 49.62
C GLY A 204 -2.55 -25.86 48.41
N MET A 205 -2.47 -27.20 48.44
CA MET A 205 -1.97 -28.00 47.31
C MET A 205 -2.88 -27.87 46.08
N ILE A 206 -4.21 -27.90 46.24
CA ILE A 206 -5.15 -27.71 45.13
C ILE A 206 -4.98 -26.34 44.47
N LEU A 207 -4.78 -25.28 45.28
CA LEU A 207 -4.54 -23.93 44.76
C LEU A 207 -3.19 -23.80 44.04
N VAL A 208 -2.13 -24.43 44.56
CA VAL A 208 -0.83 -24.46 43.86
C VAL A 208 -0.95 -25.17 42.51
N VAL A 209 -1.64 -26.32 42.48
CA VAL A 209 -1.91 -27.05 41.23
C VAL A 209 -2.71 -26.18 40.26
N MET A 210 -3.76 -25.49 40.73
CA MET A 210 -4.53 -24.53 39.92
C MET A 210 -3.62 -23.46 39.30
N CYS A 211 -2.76 -22.83 40.10
CA CYS A 211 -1.85 -21.79 39.63
C CYS A 211 -0.85 -22.32 38.59
N VAL A 212 -0.27 -23.50 38.82
CA VAL A 212 0.68 -24.12 37.87
C VAL A 212 -0.02 -24.44 36.55
N PHE A 213 -1.18 -25.10 36.57
CA PHE A 213 -1.90 -25.44 35.33
C PHE A 213 -2.41 -24.21 34.59
N ASN A 214 -2.84 -23.16 35.30
CA ASN A 214 -3.24 -21.90 34.69
C ASN A 214 -2.03 -21.21 34.01
N LEU A 215 -0.86 -21.19 34.67
CA LEU A 215 0.36 -20.67 34.07
C LEU A 215 0.76 -21.47 32.82
N VAL A 216 0.74 -22.80 32.91
CA VAL A 216 1.05 -23.69 31.77
C VAL A 216 0.07 -23.45 30.62
N HIS A 217 -1.22 -23.27 30.90
CA HIS A 217 -2.22 -22.91 29.89
C HIS A 217 -1.81 -21.63 29.15
N TRP A 218 -1.55 -20.53 29.87
CA TRP A 218 -1.18 -19.25 29.26
C TRP A 218 0.09 -19.34 28.41
N VAL A 219 1.09 -20.07 28.90
CA VAL A 219 2.36 -20.26 28.18
C VAL A 219 2.16 -21.07 26.90
N ILE A 220 1.45 -22.20 26.96
CA ILE A 220 1.18 -23.04 25.78
C ILE A 220 0.35 -22.26 24.75
N PHE A 221 -0.67 -21.54 25.20
CA PHE A 221 -1.53 -20.75 24.33
C PHE A 221 -0.75 -19.64 23.63
N LEU A 222 0.12 -18.93 24.35
CA LEU A 222 0.98 -17.88 23.81
C LEU A 222 1.91 -18.39 22.69
N PHE A 223 2.59 -19.52 22.90
CA PHE A 223 3.43 -20.11 21.85
C PHE A 223 2.60 -20.57 20.64
N GLY A 224 1.41 -21.10 20.88
CA GLY A 224 0.47 -21.47 19.82
C GLY A 224 0.01 -20.26 19.00
N SER A 225 -0.32 -19.14 19.65
CA SER A 225 -0.74 -17.92 18.98
C SER A 225 0.38 -17.24 18.22
N LEU A 226 1.60 -17.20 18.77
CA LEU A 226 2.79 -16.66 18.08
C LEU A 226 3.08 -17.42 16.78
N ARG A 227 2.92 -18.75 16.80
CA ARG A 227 3.04 -19.58 15.59
C ARG A 227 1.97 -19.21 14.55
N ALA A 228 0.73 -18.99 14.99
CA ALA A 228 -0.35 -18.60 14.11
C ALA A 228 -0.05 -17.22 13.48
N ALA A 229 0.31 -16.23 14.29
CA ALA A 229 0.71 -14.88 13.87
C ALA A 229 1.79 -14.92 12.79
N ALA A 230 2.92 -15.60 13.04
CA ALA A 230 3.99 -15.75 12.06
C ALA A 230 3.49 -16.39 10.75
N SER A 231 2.66 -17.44 10.84
CA SER A 231 2.13 -18.10 9.65
C SER A 231 1.17 -17.23 8.84
N PHE A 232 0.35 -16.39 9.50
CA PHE A 232 -0.52 -15.44 8.82
C PHE A 232 0.30 -14.36 8.12
N HIS A 233 1.31 -13.80 8.81
CA HIS A 233 2.20 -12.80 8.26
C HIS A 233 3.00 -13.31 7.06
N ASP A 234 3.66 -14.47 7.18
CA ASP A 234 4.48 -15.06 6.12
C ASP A 234 3.67 -15.34 4.85
N GLN A 235 2.46 -15.90 5.01
CA GLN A 235 1.61 -16.19 3.86
C GLN A 235 1.07 -14.91 3.21
N LEU A 236 0.69 -13.91 4.01
CA LEU A 236 0.28 -12.61 3.50
C LEU A 236 1.42 -11.97 2.68
N LEU A 237 2.62 -11.92 3.26
CA LEU A 237 3.81 -11.37 2.63
C LEU A 237 4.14 -12.10 1.33
N GLN A 238 4.18 -13.43 1.36
CA GLN A 238 4.49 -14.23 0.18
C GLN A 238 3.47 -14.02 -0.94
N SER A 239 2.18 -13.95 -0.61
CA SER A 239 1.12 -13.80 -1.60
C SER A 239 1.13 -12.41 -2.24
N VAL A 240 1.37 -11.36 -1.45
CA VAL A 240 1.46 -9.97 -1.93
C VAL A 240 2.73 -9.77 -2.77
N MET A 241 3.88 -10.23 -2.31
CA MET A 241 5.17 -10.07 -3.03
C MET A 241 5.21 -10.82 -4.36
N ARG A 242 4.35 -11.83 -4.54
CA ARG A 242 4.20 -12.59 -5.79
C ARG A 242 2.99 -12.16 -6.62
N SER A 243 2.26 -11.13 -6.20
CA SER A 243 1.15 -10.61 -6.99
C SER A 243 1.68 -9.79 -8.18
N PRO A 244 1.02 -9.84 -9.36
CA PRO A 244 1.44 -9.07 -10.52
C PRO A 244 1.26 -7.57 -10.29
N ILE A 245 1.97 -6.72 -11.06
CA ILE A 245 1.90 -5.26 -10.93
C ILE A 245 0.47 -4.72 -11.06
N SER A 246 -0.38 -5.39 -11.86
CA SER A 246 -1.78 -5.03 -12.04
C SER A 246 -2.58 -5.01 -10.74
N PHE A 247 -2.19 -5.81 -9.74
CA PHE A 247 -2.80 -5.80 -8.41
C PHE A 247 -2.48 -4.50 -7.66
N PHE A 248 -1.25 -3.99 -7.77
CA PHE A 248 -0.81 -2.75 -7.13
C PHE A 248 -1.37 -1.51 -7.83
N ASP A 249 -1.63 -1.59 -9.14
CA ASP A 249 -2.30 -0.53 -9.88
C ASP A 249 -3.80 -0.40 -9.56
N THR A 250 -4.47 -1.52 -9.26
CA THR A 250 -5.91 -1.54 -8.92
C THR A 250 -6.16 -1.34 -7.43
N THR A 251 -5.25 -1.79 -6.59
CA THR A 251 -5.41 -1.80 -5.14
C THR A 251 -4.68 -0.61 -4.53
N PRO A 252 -5.39 0.31 -3.86
CA PRO A 252 -4.74 1.44 -3.20
C PRO A 252 -3.67 0.98 -2.20
N MET A 253 -2.48 1.59 -2.25
CA MET A 253 -1.36 1.23 -1.36
C MET A 253 -1.75 1.28 0.13
N GLY A 254 -2.55 2.27 0.53
CA GLY A 254 -3.06 2.38 1.90
C GLY A 254 -3.88 1.16 2.35
N ARG A 255 -4.54 0.45 1.42
CA ARG A 255 -5.26 -0.80 1.73
C ARG A 255 -4.28 -1.92 2.09
N VAL A 256 -3.21 -2.09 1.30
CA VAL A 256 -2.17 -3.09 1.55
C VAL A 256 -1.47 -2.80 2.89
N ILE A 257 -1.09 -1.55 3.14
CA ILE A 257 -0.47 -1.14 4.41
C ILE A 257 -1.39 -1.39 5.60
N ASN A 258 -2.69 -1.09 5.49
CA ASN A 258 -3.66 -1.38 6.56
C ASN A 258 -3.78 -2.88 6.88
N ARG A 259 -3.62 -3.76 5.88
CA ARG A 259 -3.60 -5.21 6.10
C ARG A 259 -2.37 -5.64 6.90
N PHE A 260 -1.18 -5.14 6.54
CA PHE A 260 0.08 -5.47 7.24
C PHE A 260 0.23 -4.81 8.62
N SER A 261 -0.40 -3.65 8.84
CA SER A 261 -0.32 -2.92 10.11
C SER A 261 -1.48 -3.27 11.03
N ARG A 262 -2.66 -2.67 10.80
CA ARG A 262 -3.81 -2.77 11.70
C ARG A 262 -4.40 -4.16 11.75
N ASP A 263 -4.58 -4.82 10.60
CA ASP A 263 -5.27 -6.11 10.61
C ASP A 263 -4.38 -7.23 11.17
N ILE A 264 -3.08 -7.23 10.85
CA ILE A 264 -2.11 -8.12 11.51
C ILE A 264 -1.98 -7.82 13.01
N ASP A 265 -1.96 -6.55 13.45
CA ASP A 265 -1.92 -6.22 14.89
C ASP A 265 -3.12 -6.81 15.66
N LEU A 266 -4.32 -6.78 15.06
CA LEU A 266 -5.51 -7.43 15.61
C LEU A 266 -5.37 -8.96 15.64
N VAL A 267 -4.77 -9.56 14.62
CA VAL A 267 -4.49 -11.02 14.57
C VAL A 267 -3.44 -11.42 15.60
N ASP A 268 -2.48 -10.55 15.90
CA ASP A 268 -1.36 -10.82 16.80
C ASP A 268 -1.70 -10.61 18.28
N LYS A 269 -2.65 -9.72 18.59
CA LYS A 269 -2.98 -9.33 19.97
C LYS A 269 -4.42 -9.65 20.36
N ASP A 270 -5.38 -9.10 19.63
CA ASP A 270 -6.80 -9.16 20.01
C ASP A 270 -7.38 -10.56 19.83
N VAL A 271 -7.13 -11.21 18.70
CA VAL A 271 -7.62 -12.57 18.44
C VAL A 271 -7.10 -13.55 19.51
N PRO A 272 -5.79 -13.63 19.82
CA PRO A 272 -5.30 -14.49 20.90
C PRO A 272 -5.90 -14.15 22.26
N PHE A 273 -5.94 -12.86 22.63
CA PHE A 273 -6.47 -12.44 23.92
C PHE A 273 -7.93 -12.86 24.11
N TYR A 274 -8.79 -12.53 23.14
CA TYR A 274 -10.21 -12.87 23.21
C TYR A 274 -10.43 -14.38 23.09
N ALA A 275 -9.64 -15.10 22.29
CA ALA A 275 -9.74 -16.56 22.19
C ALA A 275 -9.34 -17.26 23.50
N ALA A 276 -8.25 -16.83 24.15
CA ALA A 276 -7.83 -17.35 25.45
C ALA A 276 -8.88 -17.08 26.53
N MET A 277 -9.34 -15.84 26.63
CA MET A 277 -10.41 -15.43 27.55
C MET A 277 -11.70 -16.20 27.32
N ASN A 278 -12.10 -16.37 26.05
CA ASN A 278 -13.30 -17.11 25.71
C ASN A 278 -13.18 -18.59 26.09
N MET A 279 -12.04 -19.22 25.82
CA MET A 279 -11.77 -20.60 26.21
C MET A 279 -11.79 -20.79 27.73
N ALA A 280 -11.15 -19.87 28.47
CA ALA A 280 -11.13 -19.86 29.93
C ALA A 280 -12.54 -19.68 30.52
N ASN A 281 -13.33 -18.73 30.01
CA ASN A 281 -14.68 -18.48 30.50
C ASN A 281 -15.66 -19.61 30.14
N ILE A 282 -15.51 -20.26 28.97
CA ILE A 282 -16.31 -21.44 28.62
C ILE A 282 -15.98 -22.62 29.55
N ALA A 283 -14.69 -22.85 29.84
CA ALA A 283 -14.27 -23.88 30.80
C ALA A 283 -14.82 -23.57 32.21
N SER A 284 -14.71 -22.32 32.65
CA SER A 284 -15.27 -21.83 33.92
C SER A 284 -16.78 -22.09 34.00
N MET A 285 -17.55 -21.63 33.01
CA MET A 285 -19.01 -21.76 32.96
C MET A 285 -19.48 -23.22 32.89
N SER A 286 -18.84 -24.06 32.06
CA SER A 286 -19.19 -25.48 31.96
C SER A 286 -18.93 -26.25 33.26
N LEU A 287 -17.79 -26.01 33.92
CA LEU A 287 -17.48 -26.64 35.20
C LEU A 287 -18.35 -26.12 36.35
N LEU A 288 -18.68 -24.82 36.36
CA LEU A 288 -19.60 -24.23 37.32
C LEU A 288 -20.99 -24.88 37.24
N VAL A 289 -21.51 -25.09 36.03
CA VAL A 289 -22.78 -25.80 35.80
C VAL A 289 -22.74 -27.22 36.38
N VAL A 290 -21.63 -27.94 36.19
CA VAL A 290 -21.45 -29.29 36.76
C VAL A 290 -21.48 -29.24 38.28
N VAL A 291 -20.75 -28.30 38.90
CA VAL A 291 -20.67 -28.16 40.36
C VAL A 291 -22.03 -27.87 40.98
N LEU A 292 -22.84 -27.01 40.34
CA LEU A 292 -24.20 -26.70 40.79
C LEU A 292 -25.15 -27.91 40.72
N CYS A 293 -24.87 -28.89 39.86
CA CYS A 293 -25.69 -30.10 39.71
C CYS A 293 -25.37 -31.21 40.71
N ILE A 294 -24.21 -31.17 41.39
CA ILE A 294 -23.76 -32.22 42.32
C ILE A 294 -24.70 -32.40 43.54
N PRO A 295 -25.16 -31.33 44.23
CA PRO A 295 -25.85 -31.49 45.52
C PRO A 295 -27.24 -32.14 45.42
N SER A 296 -27.97 -31.94 44.33
CA SER A 296 -29.31 -32.52 44.15
C SER A 296 -29.77 -32.49 42.70
N ALA A 297 -30.57 -33.50 42.29
CA ALA A 297 -31.22 -33.55 40.99
C ALA A 297 -32.17 -32.37 40.73
N TYR A 298 -32.72 -31.74 41.77
CA TYR A 298 -33.57 -30.55 41.63
C TYR A 298 -32.80 -29.34 41.08
N PHE A 299 -31.49 -29.22 41.35
CA PHE A 299 -30.67 -28.15 40.78
C PHE A 299 -30.46 -28.30 39.28
N VAL A 300 -30.41 -29.54 38.77
CA VAL A 300 -30.33 -29.82 37.33
C VAL A 300 -31.52 -29.20 36.60
N PHE A 301 -32.74 -29.36 37.14
CA PHE A 301 -33.94 -28.79 36.55
C PHE A 301 -33.86 -27.27 36.44
N ILE A 302 -33.46 -26.59 37.53
CA ILE A 302 -33.35 -25.13 37.54
C ILE A 302 -32.30 -24.66 36.53
N VAL A 303 -31.12 -25.27 36.52
CA VAL A 303 -30.04 -24.90 35.60
C VAL A 303 -30.45 -25.11 34.14
N VAL A 304 -31.15 -26.19 33.81
CA VAL A 304 -31.66 -26.43 32.45
C VAL A 304 -32.67 -25.35 32.04
N VAL A 305 -33.64 -25.03 32.90
CA VAL A 305 -34.64 -23.99 32.62
C VAL A 305 -33.97 -22.63 32.41
N THR A 306 -33.06 -22.23 33.29
CA THR A 306 -32.34 -20.95 33.15
C THR A 306 -31.45 -20.93 31.91
N SER A 307 -30.81 -22.05 31.56
CA SER A 307 -29.97 -22.16 30.36
C SER A 307 -30.79 -22.00 29.07
N VAL A 308 -32.00 -22.58 29.00
CA VAL A 308 -32.91 -22.39 27.86
C VAL A 308 -33.36 -20.93 27.74
N LEU A 309 -33.72 -20.30 28.87
CA LEU A 309 -34.08 -18.87 28.89
C LEU A 309 -32.92 -17.99 28.43
N PHE A 310 -31.69 -18.30 28.87
CA PHE A 310 -30.49 -17.60 28.45
C PHE A 310 -30.20 -17.75 26.95
N LEU A 311 -30.29 -18.99 26.42
CA LEU A 311 -30.11 -19.24 24.98
C LEU A 311 -31.15 -18.49 24.15
N GLY A 312 -32.40 -18.42 24.61
CA GLY A 312 -33.45 -17.61 23.98
C GLY A 312 -33.11 -16.12 23.99
N LEU A 313 -32.66 -15.58 25.13
CA LEU A 313 -32.23 -14.18 25.25
C LEU A 313 -31.05 -13.87 24.32
N MET A 314 -30.06 -14.76 24.24
CA MET A 314 -28.93 -14.62 23.32
C MET A 314 -29.38 -14.68 21.86
N ALA A 315 -30.27 -15.60 21.50
CA ALA A 315 -30.77 -15.71 20.12
C ALA A 315 -31.48 -14.43 19.65
N VAL A 316 -32.25 -13.78 20.54
CA VAL A 316 -32.97 -12.53 20.23
C VAL A 316 -32.06 -11.30 20.25
N SER A 317 -31.13 -11.21 21.21
CA SER A 317 -30.29 -10.01 21.41
C SER A 317 -29.07 -9.95 20.48
N LEU A 318 -28.52 -11.10 20.07
CA LEU A 318 -27.27 -11.17 19.31
C LEU A 318 -27.33 -10.51 17.92
N PRO A 319 -28.40 -10.66 17.11
CA PRO A 319 -28.50 -9.97 15.82
C PRO A 319 -28.49 -8.44 15.96
N SER A 320 -29.26 -7.89 16.90
CA SER A 320 -29.33 -6.46 17.17
C SER A 320 -27.99 -5.92 17.67
N PHE A 321 -27.34 -6.64 18.59
CA PHE A 321 -26.03 -6.25 19.12
C PHE A 321 -24.95 -6.19 18.04
N ARG A 322 -24.95 -7.16 17.12
CA ARG A 322 -24.04 -7.19 15.97
C ARG A 322 -24.24 -5.98 15.05
N GLN A 323 -25.49 -5.67 14.69
CA GLN A 323 -25.77 -4.54 13.80
C GLN A 323 -25.39 -3.20 14.42
N VAL A 324 -25.66 -3.01 15.71
CA VAL A 324 -25.31 -1.76 16.39
C VAL A 324 -23.80 -1.61 16.52
N ARG A 325 -23.05 -2.69 16.84
CA ARG A 325 -21.58 -2.66 16.80
C ARG A 325 -21.01 -2.42 15.40
N ARG A 326 -21.66 -2.94 14.37
CA ARG A 326 -21.29 -2.67 12.97
C ARG A 326 -21.47 -1.18 12.65
N LEU A 327 -22.61 -0.59 13.00
CA LEU A 327 -22.87 0.84 12.82
C LEU A 327 -21.81 1.69 13.53
N GLN A 328 -21.45 1.33 14.77
CA GLN A 328 -20.39 1.98 15.53
C GLN A 328 -19.02 1.89 14.83
N SER A 329 -18.68 0.74 14.24
CA SER A 329 -17.42 0.59 13.51
C SER A 329 -17.40 1.41 12.22
N VAL A 330 -18.52 1.43 11.49
CA VAL A 330 -18.63 2.13 10.20
C VAL A 330 -18.64 3.64 10.40
N SER A 331 -19.34 4.16 11.42
CA SER A 331 -19.41 5.60 11.70
C SER A 331 -18.09 6.21 12.16
N ARG A 332 -17.18 5.40 12.74
CA ARG A 332 -15.86 5.86 13.17
C ARG A 332 -14.87 6.08 12.01
N SER A 333 -15.01 5.36 10.90
CA SER A 333 -14.05 5.43 9.79
C SER A 333 -14.01 6.81 9.09
N PRO A 334 -15.16 7.45 8.77
CA PRO A 334 -15.17 8.81 8.19
C PRO A 334 -14.48 9.86 9.06
N VAL A 335 -14.59 9.76 10.39
CA VAL A 335 -13.93 10.69 11.33
C VAL A 335 -12.41 10.63 11.15
N LEU A 336 -11.83 9.43 11.11
CA LEU A 336 -10.39 9.24 10.92
C LEU A 336 -9.93 9.67 9.52
N SER A 337 -10.70 9.37 8.47
CA SER A 337 -10.38 9.78 7.09
C SER A 337 -10.36 11.30 6.97
N HIS A 338 -11.41 11.96 7.45
CA HIS A 338 -11.51 13.42 7.43
C HIS A 338 -10.35 14.08 8.19
N PHE A 339 -9.94 13.50 9.33
CA PHE A 339 -8.79 13.97 10.08
C PHE A 339 -7.48 13.83 9.29
N GLY A 340 -7.25 12.68 8.63
CA GLY A 340 -6.07 12.45 7.79
C GLY A 340 -6.00 13.37 6.57
N GLU A 341 -7.14 13.59 5.91
CA GLU A 341 -7.28 14.55 4.80
C GLU A 341 -7.01 15.99 5.26
N THR A 342 -7.46 16.35 6.47
CA THR A 342 -7.24 17.67 7.06
C THR A 342 -5.76 17.92 7.34
N ILE A 343 -5.02 16.93 7.87
CA ILE A 343 -3.58 17.05 8.12
C ILE A 343 -2.82 17.22 6.80
N SER A 344 -3.12 16.36 5.82
CA SER A 344 -2.45 16.37 4.52
C SER A 344 -2.73 17.68 3.75
N GLY A 345 -3.95 18.22 3.89
CA GLY A 345 -4.39 19.45 3.26
C GLY A 345 -4.25 20.71 4.11
N ALA A 346 -3.54 20.67 5.25
CA ALA A 346 -3.58 21.72 6.26
C ALA A 346 -3.12 23.09 5.74
N LEU A 347 -2.17 23.13 4.80
CA LEU A 347 -1.74 24.36 4.15
C LEU A 347 -2.84 24.92 3.24
N SER A 348 -3.44 24.08 2.39
CA SER A 348 -4.53 24.49 1.49
C SER A 348 -5.75 24.96 2.26
N ILE A 349 -6.18 24.24 3.30
CA ILE A 349 -7.37 24.61 4.11
C ILE A 349 -7.19 25.99 4.74
N ARG A 350 -5.98 26.27 5.25
CA ARG A 350 -5.64 27.59 5.82
C ARG A 350 -5.55 28.67 4.75
N ALA A 351 -4.95 28.37 3.59
CA ALA A 351 -4.84 29.31 2.48
C ALA A 351 -6.23 29.72 1.93
N PHE A 352 -7.18 28.78 1.86
CA PHE A 352 -8.56 29.04 1.40
C PHE A 352 -9.50 29.54 2.51
N GLY A 353 -9.02 29.72 3.75
CA GLY A 353 -9.86 30.19 4.88
C GLY A 353 -11.01 29.24 5.26
N ALA A 354 -10.94 27.96 4.88
CA ALA A 354 -12.05 26.99 5.01
C ALA A 354 -12.06 26.24 6.35
N THR A 355 -11.35 26.74 7.37
CA THR A 355 -11.14 26.03 8.65
C THR A 355 -12.46 25.72 9.36
N GLU A 356 -13.36 26.70 9.47
CA GLU A 356 -14.65 26.53 10.16
C GLU A 356 -15.52 25.46 9.49
N HIS A 357 -15.50 25.37 8.15
CA HIS A 357 -16.25 24.36 7.42
C HIS A 357 -15.75 22.92 7.71
N PHE A 358 -14.43 22.74 7.77
CA PHE A 358 -13.81 21.46 8.15
C PHE A 358 -14.11 21.10 9.61
N VAL A 359 -14.07 22.07 10.52
CA VAL A 359 -14.42 21.84 11.93
C VAL A 359 -15.88 21.39 12.07
N LYS A 360 -16.83 22.09 11.43
CA LYS A 360 -18.26 21.70 11.47
C LYS A 360 -18.51 20.32 10.86
N THR A 361 -17.83 20.00 9.77
CA THR A 361 -17.91 18.66 9.16
C THR A 361 -17.40 17.60 10.13
N LEU A 362 -16.28 17.85 10.81
CA LEU A 362 -15.73 16.93 11.81
C LEU A 362 -16.68 16.76 12.99
N GLU A 363 -17.24 17.85 13.52
CA GLU A 363 -18.24 17.83 14.60
C GLU A 363 -19.45 16.97 14.21
N TYR A 364 -20.01 17.17 13.02
CA TYR A 364 -21.13 16.35 12.51
C TYR A 364 -20.78 14.86 12.41
N LEU A 365 -19.61 14.53 11.86
CA LEU A 365 -19.16 13.14 11.75
C LEU A 365 -18.93 12.50 13.13
N GLN A 366 -18.36 13.28 14.06
CA GLN A 366 -18.11 12.87 15.43
C GLN A 366 -19.43 12.64 16.19
N ASP A 367 -20.40 13.55 16.07
CA ASP A 367 -21.73 13.43 16.69
C ASP A 367 -22.45 12.16 16.22
N ASN A 368 -22.39 11.86 14.91
CA ASN A 368 -22.96 10.63 14.38
C ASN A 368 -22.27 9.37 14.96
N SER A 369 -20.95 9.41 15.10
CA SER A 369 -20.19 8.34 15.74
C SER A 369 -20.54 8.17 17.22
N ILE A 370 -20.67 9.28 17.96
CA ILE A 370 -21.05 9.30 19.38
C ILE A 370 -22.47 8.76 19.55
N ASN A 371 -23.43 9.20 18.72
CA ASN A 371 -24.81 8.72 18.76
C ASN A 371 -24.88 7.20 18.57
N CYS A 372 -24.15 6.66 17.59
CA CYS A 372 -24.04 5.21 17.40
C CYS A 372 -23.46 4.50 18.63
N HIS A 373 -22.42 5.09 19.24
CA HIS A 373 -21.78 4.54 20.44
C HIS A 373 -22.72 4.54 21.67
N ILE A 374 -23.45 5.62 21.91
CA ILE A 374 -24.41 5.73 23.02
C ILE A 374 -25.52 4.69 22.86
N HIS A 375 -26.07 4.51 21.65
CA HIS A 375 -27.07 3.48 21.40
C HIS A 375 -26.51 2.06 21.59
N ALA A 376 -25.25 1.82 21.21
CA ALA A 376 -24.56 0.56 21.48
C ALA A 376 -24.41 0.28 22.98
N ALA A 377 -23.94 1.27 23.73
CA ALA A 377 -23.78 1.16 25.18
C ALA A 377 -25.12 0.96 25.89
N SER A 378 -26.18 1.64 25.44
CA SER A 378 -27.53 1.49 26.00
C SER A 378 -28.11 0.10 25.77
N LEU A 379 -27.92 -0.47 24.57
CA LEU A 379 -28.34 -1.84 24.26
C LEU A 379 -27.55 -2.87 25.09
N ASP A 380 -26.25 -2.65 25.28
CA ASP A 380 -25.42 -3.52 26.14
C ASP A 380 -25.86 -3.46 27.60
N GLY A 381 -26.15 -2.26 28.11
CA GLY A 381 -26.71 -2.06 29.45
C GLY A 381 -28.03 -2.79 29.63
N CYS A 382 -28.95 -2.69 28.66
CA CYS A 382 -30.23 -3.42 28.70
C CYS A 382 -30.02 -4.94 28.74
N ARG A 383 -29.11 -5.47 27.90
CA ARG A 383 -28.73 -6.88 27.91
C ARG A 383 -28.16 -7.31 29.26
N MET A 384 -27.25 -6.52 29.83
CA MET A 384 -26.66 -6.80 31.15
C MET A 384 -27.73 -6.87 32.24
N VAL A 385 -28.68 -5.93 32.26
CA VAL A 385 -29.79 -5.95 33.24
C VAL A 385 -30.66 -7.20 33.07
N LEU A 386 -30.98 -7.60 31.83
CA LEU A 386 -31.77 -8.81 31.58
C LEU A 386 -31.05 -10.09 32.01
N VAL A 387 -29.74 -10.19 31.75
CA VAL A 387 -28.93 -11.32 32.23
C VAL A 387 -28.89 -11.35 33.76
N GLN A 388 -28.70 -10.20 34.40
CA GLN A 388 -28.68 -10.07 35.86
C GLN A 388 -30.03 -10.44 36.49
N LEU A 389 -31.14 -10.11 35.83
CA LEU A 389 -32.48 -10.49 36.29
C LEU A 389 -32.69 -12.01 36.23
N LEU A 390 -32.29 -12.64 35.12
CA LEU A 390 -32.40 -14.10 34.94
C LEU A 390 -31.55 -14.86 35.97
N THR A 391 -30.35 -14.38 36.26
CA THR A 391 -29.46 -15.01 37.24
C THR A 391 -29.89 -14.76 38.68
N SER A 392 -30.48 -13.60 38.97
CA SER A 392 -31.13 -13.34 40.26
C SER A 392 -32.30 -14.29 40.49
N LEU A 393 -33.11 -14.55 39.44
CA LEU A 393 -34.20 -15.53 39.49
C LEU A 393 -33.70 -16.97 39.69
N LEU A 394 -32.57 -17.32 39.06
CA LEU A 394 -31.87 -18.58 39.32
C LEU A 394 -31.41 -18.68 40.77
N SER A 395 -30.81 -17.62 41.33
CA SER A 395 -30.39 -17.62 42.74
C SER A 395 -31.58 -17.78 43.70
N LEU A 396 -32.72 -17.15 43.38
CA LEU A 396 -33.95 -17.29 44.15
C LEU A 396 -34.48 -18.73 44.09
N GLY A 397 -34.50 -19.34 42.88
CA GLY A 397 -34.89 -20.73 42.70
C GLY A 397 -33.97 -21.69 43.45
N ALA A 398 -32.66 -21.45 43.38
CA ALA A 398 -31.66 -22.24 44.09
C ALA A 398 -31.80 -22.12 45.61
N ALA A 399 -32.05 -20.92 46.13
CA ALA A 399 -32.32 -20.70 47.55
C ALA A 399 -33.59 -21.43 48.00
N LEU A 400 -34.67 -21.39 47.20
CA LEU A 400 -35.91 -22.09 47.51
C LEU A 400 -35.73 -23.61 47.54
N VAL A 401 -35.03 -24.19 46.54
CA VAL A 401 -34.69 -25.62 46.53
C VAL A 401 -33.80 -25.98 47.72
N THR A 402 -32.85 -25.12 48.08
CA THR A 402 -32.00 -25.35 49.24
C THR A 402 -32.81 -25.39 50.53
N VAL A 403 -33.81 -24.52 50.69
CA VAL A 403 -34.72 -24.54 51.84
C VAL A 403 -35.59 -25.81 51.85
N LEU A 404 -36.09 -26.24 50.68
CA LEU A 404 -36.91 -27.45 50.55
C LEU A 404 -36.11 -28.73 50.89
N VAL A 405 -34.85 -28.78 50.49
CA VAL A 405 -33.97 -29.95 50.66
C VAL A 405 -33.01 -29.77 51.85
N ARG A 406 -33.27 -28.80 52.73
CA ARG A 406 -32.36 -28.42 53.85
C ARG A 406 -31.99 -29.57 54.79
N HIS A 407 -32.85 -30.59 54.87
CA HIS A 407 -32.65 -31.74 55.75
C HIS A 407 -31.72 -32.80 55.14
N SER A 408 -31.43 -32.72 53.85
CA SER A 408 -30.61 -33.68 53.11
C SER A 408 -29.33 -33.07 52.55
N LEU A 409 -29.05 -31.79 52.85
CA LEU A 409 -27.90 -31.05 52.34
C LEU A 409 -27.01 -30.57 53.49
N ASP A 410 -25.71 -30.76 53.30
CA ASP A 410 -24.70 -30.26 54.22
C ASP A 410 -24.63 -28.71 54.21
N PRO A 411 -24.47 -28.05 55.37
CA PRO A 411 -24.40 -26.58 55.44
C PRO A 411 -23.33 -25.96 54.55
N GLY A 412 -22.18 -26.62 54.39
CA GLY A 412 -21.11 -26.19 53.48
C GLY A 412 -21.53 -26.18 52.00
N MET A 413 -22.29 -27.20 51.58
CA MET A 413 -22.79 -27.34 50.21
C MET A 413 -23.84 -26.27 49.90
N VAL A 414 -24.69 -25.95 50.89
CA VAL A 414 -25.66 -24.85 50.81
C VAL A 414 -24.96 -23.51 50.58
N GLY A 415 -23.93 -23.20 51.35
CA GLY A 415 -23.14 -21.98 51.19
C GLY A 415 -22.50 -21.89 49.80
N MET A 416 -21.90 -22.97 49.33
CA MET A 416 -21.28 -23.05 48.01
C MET A 416 -22.27 -22.80 46.86
N VAL A 417 -23.44 -23.46 46.87
CA VAL A 417 -24.47 -23.29 45.83
C VAL A 417 -24.96 -21.84 45.79
N LEU A 418 -25.20 -21.23 46.95
CA LEU A 418 -25.64 -19.83 47.01
C LEU A 418 -24.55 -18.87 46.50
N SER A 419 -23.28 -19.08 46.87
CA SER A 419 -22.18 -18.26 46.36
C SER A 419 -22.01 -18.38 44.84
N TYR A 420 -22.12 -19.59 44.29
CA TYR A 420 -21.91 -19.84 42.86
C TYR A 420 -23.08 -19.47 41.96
N THR A 421 -24.32 -19.55 42.45
CA THR A 421 -25.48 -19.04 41.72
C THR A 421 -25.45 -17.52 41.56
N LEU A 422 -24.90 -16.79 42.54
CA LEU A 422 -24.64 -15.36 42.42
C LEU A 422 -23.55 -15.07 41.37
N GLN A 423 -22.44 -15.83 41.37
CA GLN A 423 -21.34 -15.65 40.43
C GLN A 423 -21.69 -16.01 38.97
N MET A 424 -22.70 -16.86 38.76
CA MET A 424 -23.09 -17.32 37.42
C MET A 424 -23.49 -16.17 36.48
N ALA A 425 -24.01 -15.05 37.01
CA ALA A 425 -24.34 -13.87 36.22
C ALA A 425 -23.13 -13.28 35.50
N ASP A 426 -22.03 -13.12 36.24
CA ASP A 426 -20.81 -12.50 35.74
C ASP A 426 -20.14 -13.40 34.69
N GLU A 427 -20.05 -14.70 34.97
CA GLU A 427 -19.44 -15.69 34.06
C GLU A 427 -20.20 -15.74 32.73
N VAL A 428 -21.53 -15.77 32.77
CA VAL A 428 -22.37 -15.78 31.57
C VAL A 428 -22.25 -14.47 30.77
N SER A 429 -22.23 -13.33 31.45
CA SER A 429 -22.04 -12.03 30.81
C SER A 429 -20.67 -11.93 30.13
N LEU A 430 -19.61 -12.39 30.80
CA LEU A 430 -18.24 -12.41 30.29
C LEU A 430 -18.08 -13.34 29.09
N VAL A 431 -18.66 -14.55 29.09
CA VAL A 431 -18.67 -15.45 27.92
C VAL A 431 -19.32 -14.76 26.72
N GLY A 432 -20.48 -14.14 26.92
CA GLY A 432 -21.20 -13.44 25.84
C GLY A 432 -20.37 -12.28 25.26
N LEU A 433 -19.81 -11.43 26.14
CA LEU A 433 -19.00 -10.30 25.72
C LEU A 433 -17.74 -10.74 24.96
N MET A 434 -16.98 -11.69 25.51
CA MET A 434 -15.74 -12.19 24.88
C MET A 434 -16.02 -12.91 23.57
N SER A 435 -17.13 -13.63 23.46
CA SER A 435 -17.54 -14.25 22.19
C SER A 435 -17.78 -13.21 21.11
N VAL A 436 -18.50 -12.12 21.43
CA VAL A 436 -18.74 -11.05 20.46
C VAL A 436 -17.44 -10.35 20.08
N MET A 437 -16.57 -10.04 21.06
CA MET A 437 -15.26 -9.44 20.78
C MET A 437 -14.41 -10.35 19.88
N LEU A 438 -14.37 -11.65 20.15
CA LEU A 438 -13.70 -12.63 19.31
C LEU A 438 -14.27 -12.62 17.89
N THR A 439 -15.59 -12.69 17.73
CA THR A 439 -16.23 -12.65 16.39
C THR A 439 -15.91 -11.37 15.63
N ALA A 440 -15.82 -10.22 16.32
CA ALA A 440 -15.47 -8.95 15.72
C ALA A 440 -13.99 -8.91 15.28
N SER A 441 -13.08 -9.43 16.11
CA SER A 441 -11.65 -9.51 15.78
C SER A 441 -11.36 -10.48 14.62
N LEU A 442 -12.14 -11.55 14.46
CA LEU A 442 -12.01 -12.50 13.34
C LEU A 442 -12.31 -11.89 11.96
N VAL A 443 -12.98 -10.73 11.89
CA VAL A 443 -13.14 -9.97 10.64
C VAL A 443 -11.79 -9.47 10.11
N ALA A 444 -10.80 -9.23 10.97
CA ALA A 444 -9.43 -8.94 10.54
C ALA A 444 -8.79 -10.16 9.89
N VAL A 445 -8.98 -11.36 10.46
CA VAL A 445 -8.50 -12.63 9.88
C VAL A 445 -9.10 -12.85 8.50
N GLU A 446 -10.41 -12.64 8.34
CA GLU A 446 -11.10 -12.73 7.04
C GLU A 446 -10.45 -11.82 5.99
N ARG A 447 -10.25 -10.55 6.33
CA ARG A 447 -9.65 -9.54 5.47
C ARG A 447 -8.19 -9.84 5.09
N VAL A 448 -7.42 -10.44 5.99
CA VAL A 448 -6.05 -10.92 5.68
C VAL A 448 -6.11 -12.14 4.77
N MET A 449 -7.03 -13.06 5.01
CA MET A 449 -7.20 -14.28 4.19
C MET A 449 -7.65 -14.01 2.76
N GLU A 450 -8.33 -12.90 2.48
CA GLU A 450 -8.62 -12.45 1.11
C GLU A 450 -7.35 -12.35 0.25
N TYR A 451 -6.21 -12.04 0.87
CA TYR A 451 -4.94 -11.84 0.18
C TYR A 451 -4.14 -13.13 0.01
N PHE A 452 -4.57 -14.24 0.62
CA PHE A 452 -3.86 -15.51 0.56
C PHE A 452 -3.96 -16.20 -0.80
N ASN A 453 -5.01 -15.90 -1.55
CA ASN A 453 -5.30 -16.51 -2.85
C ASN A 453 -5.27 -15.48 -3.98
N LEU A 454 -4.45 -14.42 -3.85
CA LEU A 454 -4.26 -13.46 -4.93
C LEU A 454 -3.70 -14.16 -6.17
N PRO A 455 -4.08 -13.74 -7.39
CA PRO A 455 -3.45 -14.22 -8.61
C PRO A 455 -1.94 -14.04 -8.50
N GLN A 456 -1.20 -15.12 -8.72
CA GLN A 456 0.25 -15.11 -8.60
C GLN A 456 0.87 -14.85 -9.98
N GLU A 457 1.99 -14.16 -9.99
CA GLU A 457 2.85 -14.01 -11.16
C GLU A 457 3.43 -15.37 -11.60
N ALA A 458 3.95 -15.45 -12.82
CA ALA A 458 4.65 -16.64 -13.30
C ALA A 458 5.81 -17.03 -12.36
N PRO A 459 6.19 -18.33 -12.29
CA PRO A 459 7.18 -18.78 -11.33
C PRO A 459 8.56 -18.12 -11.57
N TRP A 460 9.23 -17.77 -10.49
CA TRP A 460 10.56 -17.14 -10.52
C TRP A 460 11.62 -17.99 -11.22
N ARG A 461 11.54 -19.32 -11.08
CA ARG A 461 12.41 -20.28 -11.75
C ARG A 461 11.57 -21.35 -12.41
N ASN A 462 11.92 -21.69 -13.65
CA ASN A 462 11.31 -22.81 -14.36
C ASN A 462 12.27 -24.01 -14.34
N ALA A 463 11.82 -25.15 -13.83
CA ALA A 463 12.64 -26.36 -13.80
C ALA A 463 12.81 -27.00 -15.18
N LYS A 464 11.95 -26.67 -16.15
CA LYS A 464 11.96 -27.27 -17.49
C LYS A 464 12.95 -26.61 -18.45
N VAL A 465 13.10 -25.29 -18.35
CA VAL A 465 13.95 -24.49 -19.23
C VAL A 465 14.79 -23.58 -18.36
N GLN A 466 16.09 -23.88 -18.28
CA GLN A 466 17.07 -23.03 -17.64
C GLN A 466 18.03 -22.53 -18.72
N PRO A 467 18.12 -21.20 -18.96
CA PRO A 467 19.06 -20.66 -19.92
C PRO A 467 20.50 -20.95 -19.46
N ALA A 468 21.43 -21.00 -20.41
CA ALA A 468 22.84 -21.19 -20.09
C ALA A 468 23.34 -20.07 -19.17
N ALA A 469 24.33 -20.34 -18.31
CA ALA A 469 24.81 -19.37 -17.31
C ALA A 469 25.28 -18.03 -17.91
N GLY A 470 25.80 -18.07 -19.15
CA GLY A 470 26.24 -16.89 -19.92
C GLY A 470 25.19 -16.27 -20.83
N TRP A 471 23.94 -16.74 -20.81
CA TRP A 471 22.85 -16.14 -21.58
C TRP A 471 22.41 -14.82 -20.94
N PRO A 472 22.05 -13.79 -21.74
CA PRO A 472 22.22 -13.70 -23.19
C PRO A 472 23.66 -13.36 -23.58
N THR A 473 24.13 -13.90 -24.71
CA THR A 473 25.49 -13.75 -25.25
C THR A 473 25.60 -12.62 -26.28
N LEU A 474 24.67 -12.56 -27.23
CA LEU A 474 24.64 -11.58 -28.32
C LEU A 474 23.74 -10.39 -27.94
N GLY A 475 22.64 -10.65 -27.24
CA GLY A 475 21.65 -9.64 -26.90
C GLY A 475 20.70 -9.32 -28.06
N GLU A 476 20.44 -10.29 -28.93
CA GLU A 476 19.47 -10.17 -30.02
C GLU A 476 18.05 -10.20 -29.45
N VAL A 477 17.19 -9.26 -29.85
CA VAL A 477 15.81 -9.15 -29.36
C VAL A 477 14.85 -9.13 -30.55
N ALA A 478 13.88 -10.05 -30.57
CA ALA A 478 12.89 -10.16 -31.62
C ALA A 478 11.47 -10.26 -31.04
N PHE A 479 10.58 -9.39 -31.53
CA PHE A 479 9.13 -9.43 -31.27
C PHE A 479 8.45 -10.02 -32.49
N SER A 480 7.65 -11.08 -32.29
CA SER A 480 6.92 -11.77 -33.36
C SER A 480 5.43 -11.77 -33.05
N ASP A 481 4.66 -11.02 -33.83
CA ASP A 481 3.21 -10.84 -33.70
C ASP A 481 2.72 -10.53 -32.27
N TYR A 482 3.52 -9.77 -31.53
CA TYR A 482 3.32 -9.60 -30.08
C TYR A 482 2.16 -8.65 -29.78
N SER A 483 1.23 -9.11 -28.95
CA SER A 483 0.13 -8.29 -28.44
C SER A 483 -0.04 -8.48 -26.94
N ALA A 484 -0.26 -7.38 -26.22
CA ALA A 484 -0.35 -7.37 -24.75
C ALA A 484 -1.41 -6.41 -24.23
N ALA A 485 -1.99 -6.74 -23.07
CA ALA A 485 -2.92 -5.87 -22.35
C ALA A 485 -2.68 -5.99 -20.84
N TYR A 486 -2.89 -4.90 -20.10
CA TYR A 486 -2.74 -4.90 -18.64
C TYR A 486 -3.77 -5.77 -17.91
N ARG A 487 -4.96 -5.99 -18.51
CA ARG A 487 -6.04 -6.78 -17.90
C ARG A 487 -6.61 -7.81 -18.86
N ASN A 488 -7.07 -8.90 -18.27
CA ASN A 488 -7.85 -9.92 -18.96
C ASN A 488 -9.22 -9.33 -19.33
N GLY A 489 -9.54 -9.28 -20.62
CA GLY A 489 -10.75 -8.65 -21.16
C GLY A 489 -10.57 -7.25 -21.77
N ASP A 490 -9.50 -6.53 -21.43
CA ASP A 490 -9.24 -5.21 -22.01
C ASP A 490 -8.73 -5.29 -23.46
N LYS A 491 -8.96 -4.22 -24.22
CA LYS A 491 -8.38 -4.08 -25.56
C LYS A 491 -6.85 -4.11 -25.46
N PRO A 492 -6.16 -4.77 -26.40
CA PRO A 492 -4.69 -4.79 -26.42
C PRO A 492 -4.14 -3.37 -26.57
N VAL A 493 -3.17 -3.06 -25.69
CA VAL A 493 -2.41 -1.81 -25.69
C VAL A 493 -1.28 -1.88 -26.70
N LEU A 494 -0.67 -3.05 -26.85
CA LEU A 494 0.26 -3.36 -27.94
C LEU A 494 -0.41 -4.36 -28.88
N ARG A 495 -0.33 -4.13 -30.19
CA ARG A 495 -1.01 -4.91 -31.23
C ARG A 495 -0.02 -5.25 -32.34
N HIS A 496 0.08 -6.53 -32.66
CA HIS A 496 0.83 -7.05 -33.80
C HIS A 496 2.24 -6.44 -33.92
N ILE A 497 2.94 -6.30 -32.79
CA ILE A 497 4.28 -5.72 -32.74
C ILE A 497 5.27 -6.72 -33.36
N ASN A 498 5.93 -6.27 -34.42
CA ASN A 498 6.91 -7.04 -35.17
C ASN A 498 8.18 -6.21 -35.37
N PHE A 499 9.27 -6.56 -34.69
CA PHE A 499 10.58 -5.97 -34.94
C PHE A 499 11.71 -6.91 -34.51
N LYS A 500 12.90 -6.70 -35.07
CA LYS A 500 14.10 -7.48 -34.74
C LYS A 500 15.31 -6.55 -34.62
N SER A 501 16.01 -6.64 -33.49
CA SER A 501 17.23 -5.90 -33.17
C SER A 501 18.41 -6.85 -33.11
N ARG A 502 19.51 -6.50 -33.77
CA ARG A 502 20.78 -7.25 -33.70
C ARG A 502 21.45 -7.03 -32.34
N GLY A 503 22.31 -7.97 -31.95
CA GLY A 503 23.16 -7.81 -30.77
C GLY A 503 24.06 -6.57 -30.87
N GLY A 504 24.09 -5.75 -29.82
CA GLY A 504 24.87 -4.50 -29.78
C GLY A 504 24.26 -3.32 -30.53
N GLN A 505 23.05 -3.46 -31.08
CA GLN A 505 22.35 -2.39 -31.79
C GLN A 505 21.67 -1.43 -30.82
N LYS A 506 21.69 -0.13 -31.14
CA LYS A 506 20.97 0.92 -30.41
C LYS A 506 19.63 1.19 -31.06
N VAL A 507 18.54 0.92 -30.34
CA VAL A 507 17.17 1.06 -30.83
C VAL A 507 16.45 2.18 -30.07
N GLY A 508 16.00 3.20 -30.78
CA GLY A 508 15.15 4.26 -30.22
C GLY A 508 13.67 3.93 -30.37
N VAL A 509 12.87 4.17 -29.34
CA VAL A 509 11.41 3.97 -29.36
C VAL A 509 10.73 5.31 -29.10
N VAL A 510 10.02 5.82 -30.11
CA VAL A 510 9.36 7.13 -30.08
C VAL A 510 7.87 7.03 -30.38
N GLY A 511 7.11 8.03 -29.94
CA GLY A 511 5.67 8.08 -30.12
C GLY A 511 5.01 8.99 -29.10
N ARG A 512 3.75 9.38 -29.37
CA ARG A 512 2.97 10.25 -28.47
C ARG A 512 2.77 9.62 -27.09
N THR A 513 2.45 10.43 -26.10
CA THR A 513 2.06 9.94 -24.76
C THR A 513 0.85 9.00 -24.88
N GLY A 514 0.94 7.83 -24.26
CA GLY A 514 -0.08 6.77 -24.37
C GLY A 514 0.02 5.88 -25.61
N ALA A 515 1.05 6.01 -26.46
CA ALA A 515 1.24 5.15 -27.63
C ALA A 515 1.69 3.71 -27.32
N GLY A 516 2.03 3.40 -26.05
CA GLY A 516 2.46 2.07 -25.61
C GLY A 516 3.98 1.88 -25.44
N LYS A 517 4.77 2.96 -25.43
CA LYS A 517 6.24 2.90 -25.33
C LYS A 517 6.74 2.17 -24.08
N SER A 518 6.38 2.64 -22.89
CA SER A 518 6.77 1.99 -21.62
C SER A 518 6.15 0.59 -21.50
N THR A 519 4.96 0.35 -22.06
CA THR A 519 4.37 -1.00 -22.14
C THR A 519 5.27 -1.96 -22.93
N CYS A 520 5.98 -1.48 -23.96
CA CYS A 520 6.94 -2.29 -24.72
C CYS A 520 8.15 -2.70 -23.87
N ALA A 521 8.69 -1.78 -23.07
CA ALA A 521 9.73 -2.11 -22.09
C ALA A 521 9.23 -3.12 -21.05
N LEU A 522 8.07 -2.90 -20.46
CA LEU A 522 7.49 -3.80 -19.45
C LEU A 522 7.19 -5.20 -20.01
N ALA A 523 6.81 -5.30 -21.28
CA ALA A 523 6.62 -6.56 -21.98
C ALA A 523 7.91 -7.38 -22.06
N LEU A 524 9.05 -6.72 -22.32
CA LEU A 524 10.37 -7.37 -22.41
C LEU A 524 10.79 -8.01 -21.07
N PHE A 525 10.45 -7.39 -19.94
CA PHE A 525 10.68 -7.94 -18.59
C PHE A 525 9.58 -8.90 -18.11
N ARG A 526 8.61 -9.22 -18.98
CA ARG A 526 7.41 -10.02 -18.65
C ARG A 526 6.67 -9.50 -17.41
N VAL A 527 6.60 -8.18 -17.26
CA VAL A 527 5.72 -7.55 -16.27
C VAL A 527 4.29 -7.52 -16.79
N VAL A 528 4.14 -7.39 -18.11
CA VAL A 528 2.87 -7.59 -18.83
C VAL A 528 3.01 -8.84 -19.68
N GLU A 529 2.25 -9.89 -19.35
CA GLU A 529 2.29 -11.15 -20.09
C GLU A 529 1.62 -11.03 -21.48
N PRO A 530 2.09 -11.79 -22.49
CA PRO A 530 1.52 -11.78 -23.83
C PRO A 530 0.10 -12.33 -23.87
N LYS A 531 -0.73 -11.75 -24.75
CA LYS A 531 -1.99 -12.37 -25.21
C LYS A 531 -1.79 -13.22 -26.45
N THR A 532 -0.99 -12.73 -27.40
CA THR A 532 -0.63 -13.41 -28.66
C THR A 532 0.80 -13.05 -29.04
N GLY A 533 1.42 -13.89 -29.88
CA GLY A 533 2.80 -13.73 -30.30
C GLY A 533 3.81 -14.12 -29.22
N SER A 534 5.08 -13.87 -29.49
CA SER A 534 6.19 -14.17 -28.56
C SER A 534 7.31 -13.14 -28.65
N ILE A 535 8.13 -13.09 -27.60
CA ILE A 535 9.37 -12.32 -27.54
C ILE A 535 10.50 -13.33 -27.42
N VAL A 536 11.48 -13.23 -28.30
CA VAL A 536 12.65 -14.12 -28.35
C VAL A 536 13.90 -13.30 -28.07
N VAL A 537 14.75 -13.79 -27.15
CA VAL A 537 16.06 -13.20 -26.83
C VAL A 537 17.14 -14.27 -27.00
N ASP A 538 18.10 -14.03 -27.91
CA ASP A 538 19.13 -15.00 -28.32
C ASP A 538 18.54 -16.40 -28.62
N ASP A 539 17.53 -16.46 -29.50
CA ASP A 539 16.80 -17.68 -29.90
C ASP A 539 16.04 -18.43 -28.79
N VAL A 540 15.93 -17.86 -27.60
CA VAL A 540 15.12 -18.42 -26.50
C VAL A 540 13.85 -17.59 -26.29
N ASP A 541 12.69 -18.25 -26.28
CA ASP A 541 11.42 -17.58 -25.96
C ASP A 541 11.40 -17.18 -24.48
N VAL A 542 11.18 -15.89 -24.25
CA VAL A 542 11.18 -15.28 -22.92
C VAL A 542 10.04 -15.82 -22.05
N THR A 543 8.95 -16.31 -22.65
CA THR A 543 7.79 -16.90 -21.94
C THR A 543 8.11 -18.24 -21.27
N GLU A 544 9.11 -18.98 -21.76
CA GLU A 544 9.50 -20.28 -21.21
C GLU A 544 10.48 -20.17 -20.03
N ILE A 545 11.20 -19.05 -19.92
CA ILE A 545 12.20 -18.81 -18.88
C ILE A 545 11.55 -18.41 -17.55
N GLY A 546 12.17 -18.75 -16.42
CA GLY A 546 11.76 -18.23 -15.11
C GLY A 546 12.02 -16.73 -14.96
N LEU A 547 11.12 -16.01 -14.28
CA LEU A 547 11.19 -14.54 -14.21
C LEU A 547 12.47 -14.00 -13.55
N HIS A 548 13.02 -14.67 -12.54
CA HIS A 548 14.27 -14.23 -11.91
C HIS A 548 15.45 -14.44 -12.85
N ASP A 549 15.50 -15.58 -13.54
CA ASP A 549 16.58 -15.91 -14.46
C ASP A 549 16.60 -14.92 -15.65
N LEU A 550 15.44 -14.45 -16.09
CA LEU A 550 15.29 -13.37 -17.07
C LEU A 550 15.71 -12.00 -16.52
N ARG A 551 15.07 -11.55 -15.43
CA ARG A 551 15.19 -10.17 -14.90
C ARG A 551 16.58 -9.89 -14.29
N LEU A 552 17.31 -10.91 -13.85
CA LEU A 552 18.69 -10.75 -13.38
C LEU A 552 19.67 -10.50 -14.54
N LYS A 553 19.35 -10.95 -15.76
CA LYS A 553 20.21 -10.86 -16.94
C LYS A 553 19.96 -9.62 -17.82
N MET A 554 18.99 -8.80 -17.43
CA MET A 554 18.56 -7.60 -18.14
C MET A 554 18.51 -6.41 -17.17
N THR A 555 18.79 -5.22 -17.67
CA THR A 555 18.80 -4.02 -16.84
C THR A 555 17.88 -2.95 -17.40
N ILE A 556 17.18 -2.26 -16.51
CA ILE A 556 16.36 -1.10 -16.82
C ILE A 556 16.82 0.10 -16.00
N ILE A 557 16.91 1.25 -16.64
CA ILE A 557 17.00 2.55 -15.99
C ILE A 557 15.61 3.19 -16.10
N PRO A 558 14.84 3.27 -15.01
CA PRO A 558 13.47 3.76 -15.03
C PRO A 558 13.42 5.29 -15.20
N GLN A 559 12.23 5.79 -15.54
CA GLN A 559 11.92 7.22 -15.63
C GLN A 559 12.03 7.91 -14.28
N ASP A 560 11.48 7.30 -13.24
CA ASP A 560 11.53 7.79 -11.86
C ASP A 560 12.52 6.92 -11.07
N PRO A 561 13.71 7.45 -10.69
CA PRO A 561 14.66 6.74 -9.84
C PRO A 561 14.06 6.42 -8.48
N VAL A 562 13.98 5.13 -8.14
CA VAL A 562 13.57 4.69 -6.81
C VAL A 562 14.81 4.25 -6.03
N LEU A 563 15.05 4.95 -4.92
CA LEU A 563 16.04 4.59 -3.90
C LEU A 563 15.29 4.22 -2.62
N PHE A 564 15.77 3.21 -1.92
CA PHE A 564 15.20 2.84 -0.63
C PHE A 564 16.04 3.43 0.50
N ALA A 565 15.39 3.63 1.65
CA ALA A 565 16.08 4.08 2.85
C ALA A 565 17.11 3.04 3.30
N GLY A 566 18.34 3.49 3.57
CA GLY A 566 19.47 2.63 3.93
C GLY A 566 20.78 3.20 3.40
N THR A 567 21.84 2.40 3.33
CA THR A 567 23.13 2.89 2.83
C THR A 567 23.15 3.00 1.30
N LEU A 568 24.02 3.86 0.77
CA LEU A 568 24.27 3.91 -0.68
C LEU A 568 24.80 2.56 -1.18
N ARG A 569 25.70 1.91 -0.43
CA ARG A 569 26.17 0.54 -0.69
C ARG A 569 25.01 -0.43 -0.90
N TRP A 570 24.05 -0.47 0.03
CA TRP A 570 22.89 -1.36 -0.05
C TRP A 570 21.99 -1.04 -1.26
N ASN A 571 21.88 0.25 -1.62
CA ASN A 571 21.16 0.66 -2.81
C ASN A 571 21.87 0.23 -4.11
N LEU A 572 23.20 0.15 -4.14
CA LEU A 572 23.97 -0.28 -5.31
C LEU A 572 24.04 -1.81 -5.43
N ASP A 573 24.35 -2.49 -4.34
CA ASP A 573 24.49 -3.94 -4.25
C ASP A 573 23.83 -4.49 -2.96
N PRO A 574 22.52 -4.79 -3.01
CA PRO A 574 21.80 -5.31 -1.84
C PRO A 574 22.18 -6.75 -1.48
N PHE A 575 22.88 -7.49 -2.36
CA PHE A 575 23.24 -8.89 -2.16
C PHE A 575 24.71 -9.09 -1.76
N ASN A 576 25.51 -8.02 -1.73
CA ASN A 576 26.96 -8.05 -1.48
C ASN A 576 27.69 -9.03 -2.41
N GLU A 577 27.34 -9.01 -3.70
CA GLU A 577 27.96 -9.83 -4.75
C GLU A 577 29.27 -9.21 -5.29
N HIS A 578 29.45 -7.90 -5.13
CA HIS A 578 30.56 -7.15 -5.70
C HIS A 578 31.49 -6.56 -4.61
N PRO A 579 32.82 -6.51 -4.85
CA PRO A 579 33.76 -5.85 -3.95
C PRO A 579 33.64 -4.31 -4.03
N ASP A 580 34.05 -3.62 -2.97
CA ASP A 580 34.03 -2.15 -2.88
C ASP A 580 34.75 -1.44 -4.04
N GLU A 581 35.81 -2.05 -4.58
CA GLU A 581 36.52 -1.54 -5.75
C GLU A 581 35.62 -1.44 -6.99
N ALA A 582 34.74 -2.42 -7.18
CA ALA A 582 33.77 -2.40 -8.29
C ALA A 582 32.69 -1.32 -8.06
N LEU A 583 32.25 -1.13 -6.80
CA LEU A 583 31.33 -0.06 -6.44
C LEU A 583 31.94 1.32 -6.74
N TRP A 584 33.16 1.58 -6.29
CA TRP A 584 33.87 2.83 -6.58
C TRP A 584 34.11 3.05 -8.06
N LYS A 585 34.47 2.00 -8.81
CA LYS A 585 34.62 2.07 -10.26
C LYS A 585 33.30 2.45 -10.95
N SER A 586 32.18 1.86 -10.53
CA SER A 586 30.86 2.19 -11.08
C SER A 586 30.45 3.63 -10.77
N LEU A 587 30.77 4.13 -9.58
CA LEU A 587 30.51 5.52 -9.19
C LEU A 587 31.43 6.50 -9.92
N GLU A 588 32.65 6.10 -10.24
CA GLU A 588 33.57 6.87 -11.09
C GLU A 588 33.03 7.01 -12.50
N GLN A 589 32.62 5.90 -13.10
CA GLN A 589 32.01 5.86 -14.43
C GLN A 589 30.67 6.62 -14.48
N ALA A 590 29.93 6.66 -13.37
CA ALA A 590 28.69 7.44 -13.25
C ALA A 590 28.90 8.89 -12.81
N HIS A 591 30.15 9.38 -12.71
CA HIS A 591 30.48 10.74 -12.28
C HIS A 591 29.95 11.14 -10.88
N LEU A 592 29.79 10.17 -9.98
CA LEU A 592 29.36 10.37 -8.59
C LEU A 592 30.49 10.17 -7.56
N LYS A 593 31.68 9.74 -7.98
CA LYS A 593 32.81 9.45 -7.09
C LYS A 593 33.17 10.61 -6.17
N ASP A 594 33.30 11.83 -6.70
CA ASP A 594 33.69 13.00 -5.91
C ASP A 594 32.61 13.39 -4.89
N PHE A 595 31.34 13.29 -5.29
CA PHE A 595 30.21 13.52 -4.39
C PHE A 595 30.22 12.50 -3.24
N VAL A 596 30.39 11.20 -3.53
CA VAL A 596 30.39 10.15 -2.51
C VAL A 596 31.63 10.23 -1.63
N ALA A 597 32.80 10.56 -2.20
CA ALA A 597 34.03 10.77 -1.45
C ALA A 597 33.99 12.01 -0.54
N SER A 598 33.16 13.01 -0.87
CA SER A 598 32.96 14.18 -0.02
C SER A 598 32.11 13.91 1.23
N GLN A 599 31.37 12.79 1.26
CA GLN A 599 30.58 12.38 2.42
C GLN A 599 31.47 11.70 3.46
N GLU A 600 31.28 12.03 4.75
CA GLU A 600 32.09 11.46 5.85
C GLU A 600 32.05 9.93 5.89
N SER A 601 30.93 9.34 5.47
CA SER A 601 30.69 7.89 5.48
C SER A 601 31.01 7.18 4.15
N GLY A 602 31.44 7.90 3.11
CA GLY A 602 31.73 7.31 1.79
C GLY A 602 30.57 6.46 1.23
N LEU A 603 30.84 5.18 0.94
CA LEU A 603 29.83 4.21 0.45
C LEU A 603 28.72 3.91 1.46
N ASP A 604 28.96 4.13 2.74
CA ASP A 604 28.01 3.86 3.82
C ASP A 604 27.24 5.14 4.19
N CYS A 605 27.14 6.10 3.27
CA CYS A 605 26.29 7.28 3.45
C CYS A 605 24.80 6.89 3.47
N ASP A 606 24.06 7.54 4.36
CA ASP A 606 22.63 7.30 4.53
C ASP A 606 21.84 7.94 3.40
N ILE A 607 21.01 7.12 2.75
CA ILE A 607 20.02 7.54 1.74
C ILE A 607 18.66 7.59 2.42
N ALA A 608 18.00 8.74 2.31
CA ALA A 608 16.64 8.93 2.82
C ALA A 608 15.62 8.14 1.97
N GLU A 609 14.41 7.93 2.51
CA GLU A 609 13.33 7.29 1.76
C GLU A 609 13.07 8.05 0.45
N GLY A 610 12.99 7.32 -0.69
CA GLY A 610 12.84 7.95 -2.01
C GLY A 610 14.07 8.71 -2.52
N GLY A 611 15.16 8.75 -1.75
CA GLY A 611 16.35 9.52 -2.07
C GLY A 611 16.14 11.03 -1.95
N ASP A 612 15.27 11.48 -1.04
CA ASP A 612 14.95 12.91 -0.87
C ASP A 612 16.17 13.79 -0.50
N ASN A 613 17.23 13.18 0.02
CA ASN A 613 18.50 13.86 0.30
C ASN A 613 19.42 14.01 -0.92
N LEU A 614 19.02 13.49 -2.09
CA LEU A 614 19.76 13.59 -3.35
C LEU A 614 18.98 14.42 -4.36
N SER A 615 19.70 15.14 -5.21
CA SER A 615 19.08 15.83 -6.34
C SER A 615 18.48 14.83 -7.34
N ALA A 616 17.54 15.27 -8.18
CA ALA A 616 16.97 14.42 -9.24
C ALA A 616 18.06 13.84 -10.16
N GLY A 617 19.05 14.64 -10.54
CA GLY A 617 20.21 14.19 -11.32
C GLY A 617 21.06 13.15 -10.60
N GLN A 618 21.36 13.37 -9.31
CA GLN A 618 22.14 12.41 -8.51
C GLN A 618 21.42 11.06 -8.38
N ARG A 619 20.09 11.06 -8.16
CA ARG A 619 19.30 9.82 -8.11
C ARG A 619 19.38 9.05 -9.44
N GLN A 620 19.33 9.75 -10.56
CA GLN A 620 19.49 9.15 -11.88
C GLN A 620 20.88 8.54 -12.08
N LEU A 621 21.94 9.24 -11.66
CA LEU A 621 23.31 8.75 -11.74
C LEU A 621 23.54 7.53 -10.84
N VAL A 622 22.87 7.43 -9.69
CA VAL A 622 22.88 6.19 -8.88
C VAL A 622 22.23 5.02 -9.64
N CYS A 623 21.11 5.26 -10.34
CA CYS A 623 20.52 4.24 -11.22
C CYS A 623 21.45 3.83 -12.38
N LEU A 624 22.20 4.77 -12.94
CA LEU A 624 23.23 4.48 -13.93
C LEU A 624 24.37 3.64 -13.34
N ALA A 625 24.86 3.96 -12.15
CA ALA A 625 25.87 3.16 -11.45
C ALA A 625 25.40 1.71 -11.22
N ARG A 626 24.13 1.51 -10.83
CA ARG A 626 23.52 0.16 -10.74
C ARG A 626 23.57 -0.60 -12.06
N ALA A 627 23.32 0.08 -13.17
CA ALA A 627 23.35 -0.54 -14.48
C ALA A 627 24.77 -0.92 -14.92
N LEU A 628 25.75 -0.05 -14.61
CA LEU A 628 27.16 -0.27 -14.87
C LEU A 628 27.74 -1.44 -14.05
N LEU A 629 27.26 -1.66 -12.82
CA LEU A 629 27.66 -2.81 -12.00
C LEU A 629 27.20 -4.14 -12.60
N ARG A 630 25.97 -4.19 -13.13
CA ARG A 630 25.38 -5.43 -13.67
C ARG A 630 25.92 -5.84 -15.04
N GLN A 631 26.31 -4.87 -15.88
CA GLN A 631 26.85 -5.10 -17.24
C GLN A 631 26.02 -6.08 -18.10
N SER A 632 24.68 -5.93 -18.12
CA SER A 632 23.80 -6.78 -18.92
C SER A 632 23.99 -6.56 -20.43
N LYS A 633 23.74 -7.60 -21.24
CA LYS A 633 23.77 -7.51 -22.71
C LYS A 633 22.56 -6.84 -23.34
N VAL A 634 21.47 -6.69 -22.57
CA VAL A 634 20.30 -5.90 -22.94
C VAL A 634 20.07 -4.84 -21.87
N LEU A 635 20.00 -3.58 -22.29
CA LEU A 635 19.76 -2.41 -21.45
C LEU A 635 18.55 -1.64 -21.97
N VAL A 636 17.62 -1.30 -21.09
CA VAL A 636 16.46 -0.47 -21.40
C VAL A 636 16.58 0.87 -20.68
N LEU A 637 16.47 1.97 -21.42
CA LEU A 637 16.44 3.33 -20.89
C LEU A 637 15.02 3.86 -21.07
N ASP A 638 14.24 4.00 -19.98
CA ASP A 638 12.87 4.51 -20.03
C ASP A 638 12.84 5.97 -19.59
N GLU A 639 12.89 6.91 -20.54
CA GLU A 639 12.88 8.35 -20.28
C GLU A 639 13.88 8.84 -19.20
N ALA A 640 15.02 8.16 -19.11
CA ALA A 640 16.05 8.35 -18.08
C ALA A 640 16.64 9.78 -18.00
N THR A 641 16.38 10.64 -18.99
CA THR A 641 16.88 12.03 -19.03
C THR A 641 15.76 13.08 -19.04
N SER A 642 14.52 12.69 -18.69
CA SER A 642 13.35 13.57 -18.73
C SER A 642 13.32 14.60 -17.59
N SER A 643 13.71 14.18 -16.39
CA SER A 643 13.61 14.93 -15.13
C SER A 643 14.95 15.48 -14.61
N VAL A 644 16.02 15.33 -15.40
CA VAL A 644 17.37 15.78 -15.05
C VAL A 644 17.76 17.04 -15.82
N ASP A 645 18.67 17.80 -15.23
CA ASP A 645 19.29 18.95 -15.85
C ASP A 645 20.14 18.54 -17.08
N LEU A 646 20.42 19.50 -17.95
CA LEU A 646 21.11 19.25 -19.22
C LEU A 646 22.55 18.74 -19.03
N GLU A 647 23.23 19.11 -17.95
CA GLU A 647 24.58 18.63 -17.65
C GLU A 647 24.54 17.15 -17.29
N THR A 648 23.66 16.77 -16.36
CA THR A 648 23.45 15.36 -16.03
C THR A 648 22.96 14.54 -17.24
N GLU A 649 22.05 15.08 -18.06
CA GLU A 649 21.60 14.42 -19.29
C GLU A 649 22.78 14.11 -20.24
N ARG A 650 23.70 15.06 -20.41
CA ARG A 650 24.89 14.88 -21.23
C ARG A 650 25.80 13.80 -20.66
N LEU A 651 26.05 13.81 -19.35
CA LEU A 651 26.86 12.81 -18.67
C LEU A 651 26.27 11.41 -18.87
N VAL A 652 24.96 11.23 -18.69
CA VAL A 652 24.27 9.94 -18.90
C VAL A 652 24.41 9.46 -20.34
N LYS A 653 24.30 10.35 -21.34
CA LYS A 653 24.50 9.98 -22.75
C LYS A 653 25.94 9.57 -23.07
N GLU A 654 26.91 10.36 -22.62
CA GLU A 654 28.34 10.11 -22.89
C GLU A 654 28.80 8.80 -22.26
N THR A 655 28.45 8.58 -20.99
CA THR A 655 28.73 7.32 -20.26
C THR A 655 28.04 6.13 -20.90
N THR A 656 26.76 6.26 -21.28
CA THR A 656 26.03 5.18 -21.94
C THR A 656 26.70 4.79 -23.27
N ARG A 657 27.15 5.80 -24.04
CA ARG A 657 27.85 5.57 -25.30
C ARG A 657 29.22 4.94 -25.10
N ALA A 658 29.95 5.33 -24.05
CA ALA A 658 31.29 4.85 -23.78
C ALA A 658 31.28 3.40 -23.25
N GLU A 659 30.44 3.11 -22.26
CA GLU A 659 30.45 1.85 -21.50
C GLU A 659 29.57 0.75 -22.13
N PHE A 660 28.47 1.09 -22.81
CA PHE A 660 27.53 0.12 -23.40
C PHE A 660 27.68 -0.04 -24.93
N GLN A 661 28.90 -0.02 -25.46
CA GLN A 661 29.14 -0.15 -26.92
C GLN A 661 28.78 -1.53 -27.47
N SER A 662 28.98 -2.59 -26.67
CA SER A 662 28.73 -3.99 -27.07
C SER A 662 27.39 -4.54 -26.56
N THR A 663 26.54 -3.67 -26.04
CA THR A 663 25.26 -3.98 -25.39
C THR A 663 24.13 -3.48 -26.27
N THR A 664 23.08 -4.28 -26.41
CA THR A 664 21.85 -3.84 -27.10
C THR A 664 21.13 -2.84 -26.20
N VAL A 665 20.98 -1.59 -26.65
CA VAL A 665 20.36 -0.51 -25.87
C VAL A 665 19.03 -0.12 -26.50
N ILE A 666 17.93 -0.30 -25.77
CA ILE A 666 16.59 0.13 -26.16
C ILE A 666 16.27 1.41 -25.40
N THR A 667 16.21 2.53 -26.11
CA THR A 667 15.98 3.86 -25.54
C THR A 667 14.56 4.32 -25.84
N ILE A 668 13.71 4.35 -24.82
CA ILE A 668 12.40 5.00 -24.89
C ILE A 668 12.60 6.47 -24.55
N ALA A 669 12.20 7.35 -25.46
CA ALA A 669 12.35 8.78 -25.26
C ALA A 669 11.13 9.56 -25.68
N HIS A 670 10.85 10.62 -24.90
CA HIS A 670 9.95 11.70 -25.29
C HIS A 670 10.67 12.81 -26.05
N LYS A 671 11.97 13.02 -25.81
CA LYS A 671 12.78 14.05 -26.46
C LYS A 671 13.55 13.46 -27.65
N LEU A 672 13.24 13.88 -28.87
CA LEU A 672 13.79 13.27 -30.10
C LEU A 672 15.31 13.33 -30.22
N HIS A 673 15.96 14.38 -29.70
CA HIS A 673 17.42 14.53 -29.73
C HIS A 673 18.18 13.42 -28.96
N THR A 674 17.49 12.64 -28.13
CA THR A 674 18.09 11.48 -27.42
C THR A 674 18.16 10.22 -28.28
N VAL A 675 17.31 10.10 -29.31
CA VAL A 675 17.23 8.91 -30.16
C VAL A 675 17.84 9.11 -31.55
N MET A 676 18.27 10.33 -31.89
CA MET A 676 18.91 10.63 -33.19
C MET A 676 20.21 9.86 -33.41
N ASP A 677 20.91 9.49 -32.33
CA ASP A 677 22.15 8.72 -32.37
C ASP A 677 21.92 7.19 -32.37
N CYS A 678 20.66 6.74 -32.47
CA CYS A 678 20.32 5.31 -32.52
C CYS A 678 20.50 4.76 -33.94
N ASP A 679 20.88 3.48 -34.03
CA ASP A 679 21.04 2.79 -35.31
C ASP A 679 19.68 2.55 -36.01
N GLN A 680 18.64 2.37 -35.19
CA GLN A 680 17.27 2.14 -35.65
C GLN A 680 16.28 2.83 -34.73
N ILE A 681 15.21 3.40 -35.30
CA ILE A 681 14.11 4.01 -34.57
C ILE A 681 12.82 3.24 -34.88
N LEU A 682 12.02 3.00 -33.84
CA LEU A 682 10.67 2.44 -33.89
C LEU A 682 9.67 3.52 -33.51
N VAL A 683 8.73 3.82 -34.41
CA VAL A 683 7.68 4.80 -34.18
C VAL A 683 6.38 4.09 -33.82
N LEU A 684 5.96 4.24 -32.56
CA LEU A 684 4.72 3.68 -32.04
C LEU A 684 3.57 4.69 -32.12
N SER A 685 2.43 4.24 -32.62
CA SER A 685 1.17 4.99 -32.57
C SER A 685 0.01 4.05 -32.27
N ALA A 686 -0.83 4.43 -31.30
CA ALA A 686 -2.02 3.66 -30.90
C ALA A 686 -1.77 2.16 -30.61
N GLY A 687 -0.54 1.80 -30.21
CA GLY A 687 -0.16 0.41 -29.90
C GLY A 687 0.44 -0.38 -31.05
N GLU A 688 0.67 0.22 -32.21
CA GLU A 688 1.23 -0.44 -33.41
C GLU A 688 2.52 0.27 -33.85
N ILE A 689 3.45 -0.47 -34.46
CA ILE A 689 4.63 0.13 -35.11
C ILE A 689 4.19 0.65 -36.48
N VAL A 690 4.26 1.96 -36.66
CA VAL A 690 3.86 2.63 -37.92
C VAL A 690 5.06 2.81 -38.85
N GLU A 691 6.22 3.14 -38.28
CA GLU A 691 7.45 3.37 -39.03
C GLU A 691 8.64 2.73 -38.29
N GLN A 692 9.58 2.20 -39.07
CA GLN A 692 10.84 1.67 -38.55
C GLN A 692 11.96 1.89 -39.57
N GLY A 693 13.15 2.27 -39.11
CA GLY A 693 14.29 2.50 -39.98
C GLY A 693 15.42 3.27 -39.30
N SER A 694 16.46 3.61 -40.07
CA SER A 694 17.49 4.52 -39.58
C SER A 694 16.93 5.95 -39.44
N PRO A 695 17.44 6.78 -38.53
CA PRO A 695 17.00 8.16 -38.40
C PRO A 695 17.08 8.93 -39.73
N ALA A 696 18.17 8.72 -40.48
CA ALA A 696 18.38 9.37 -41.78
C ALA A 696 17.36 8.94 -42.85
N ASP A 697 16.86 7.70 -42.80
CA ASP A 697 15.86 7.22 -43.75
C ASP A 697 14.46 7.69 -43.37
N LEU A 698 14.14 7.72 -42.08
CA LEU A 698 12.84 8.22 -41.59
C LEU A 698 12.68 9.73 -41.84
N LEU A 699 13.77 10.51 -41.77
CA LEU A 699 13.75 11.94 -42.11
C LEU A 699 13.53 12.22 -43.60
N LYS A 700 13.78 11.26 -44.50
CA LYS A 700 13.48 11.42 -45.94
C LYS A 700 11.99 11.30 -46.23
N ILE A 701 11.22 10.64 -45.36
CA ILE A 701 9.78 10.41 -45.53
C ILE A 701 9.02 11.65 -45.07
N LYS A 702 8.83 12.64 -45.95
CA LYS A 702 8.22 13.94 -45.62
C LYS A 702 6.80 13.85 -45.06
N ASP A 703 6.02 12.84 -45.45
CA ASP A 703 4.67 12.62 -44.92
C ASP A 703 4.63 11.78 -43.64
N GLY A 704 5.79 11.25 -43.23
CA GLY A 704 5.94 10.34 -42.10
C GLY A 704 5.65 10.99 -40.76
N LEU A 705 5.21 10.17 -39.81
CA LEU A 705 4.97 10.57 -38.43
C LEU A 705 6.28 10.98 -37.75
N PHE A 706 7.39 10.28 -38.02
CA PHE A 706 8.70 10.66 -37.48
C PHE A 706 9.15 12.04 -37.98
N PHE A 707 9.02 12.30 -39.29
CA PHE A 707 9.38 13.60 -39.86
C PHE A 707 8.54 14.74 -39.27
N LYS A 708 7.24 14.54 -39.09
CA LYS A 708 6.36 15.51 -38.40
C LYS A 708 6.83 15.75 -36.97
N MET A 709 7.14 14.71 -36.21
CA MET A 709 7.66 14.83 -34.85
C MET A 709 9.01 15.55 -34.80
N ALA A 710 9.91 15.27 -35.74
CA ALA A 710 11.23 15.91 -35.84
C ALA A 710 11.11 17.40 -36.20
N ARG A 711 10.23 17.75 -37.14
CA ARG A 711 9.90 19.13 -37.50
C ARG A 711 9.30 19.90 -36.32
N ASP A 712 8.32 19.30 -35.64
CA ASP A 712 7.68 19.91 -34.48
C ASP A 712 8.68 20.10 -33.31
N ALA A 713 9.73 19.27 -33.25
CA ALA A 713 10.83 19.39 -32.29
C ALA A 713 11.99 20.31 -32.75
N GLY A 714 11.90 20.94 -33.93
CA GLY A 714 12.94 21.85 -34.45
C GLY A 714 14.24 21.16 -34.88
N LEU A 715 14.18 19.90 -35.33
CA LEU A 715 15.35 19.13 -35.79
C LEU A 715 15.51 19.09 -37.32
N THR A 716 14.49 19.51 -38.09
CA THR A 716 14.47 19.52 -39.57
C THR A 716 13.72 20.69 -40.17
#